data_AF-A0A851QWX9-F1
#
_entry.id   AF-A0A851QWX9-F1
#
_cell.length_a   1.000
_cell.length_b   1.000
_cell.length_c   1.000
_cell.angle_alpha   90.00
_cell.angle_beta   90.00
_cell.angle_gamma   90.00
#
_symmetry.space_group_name_H-M   'P 1'
#
loop_
_entity.id
_entity.type
_entity.pdbx_description
1 polymer ?
#
loop_
_entity_poly.entity_id
_entity_poly.type
_entity_poly.pdbx_seq_one_letter_code
_entity_poly.pdbx_strand_id
1 'polypeptide(L)'
;RESFMKQFIDRQQQDTSCLLRRLPSASSSSCDHSKRSAIEENRYIDQKLRKSVFSIRARNLLEKETAINKILRACTRQRMLSGSFEGQPAKERSILSVQHHIRQERRSLRHGSNSQRISRGKSLETLTQDHSNTVRYRNAQREDSEIKMIQEKKEQAEMKRKVQEEELRENHPYFDKPLFIVGREHRFRNFCRVVVRARFNASKTDPVTGAVKNTKYHQLYDLLGLVTYLDWVMIIVTICSCISMMFESPFRRVMHAPTLQIAEYVFVIFMSIELNLKIMADGLFFTPTAVIRDFGGVMDIFIYLVSLIFLCWMPQNVPAKSGAQLLMVLRCLRPLRIFKLVPQMRKVVRELFSGFKEIFLVSILLLTLMLVFASFGVQLFAGKLAKCNDPHIISREDCHGIFRINVSVSKNLNLKLRPGEKKPGFWVPRVWANPRNFNFDNVGNAMLALFEVLSLKGWVEVRDVIIHRVGPIHGIYIHVFVFLGCMIGLTLFVGVVIANFNENKGTALLTVDQRRWEDLKSRLKIAQPLHLPPRPDNDGFRAKMYDITQHPFFKRTIAVLVLAQSVLLSVKWDAADPVTVPLATMSVVFTFIFVLEVTMKIIAMSPSGFWQSRRNRYDLLVTSLGVIWVILHFALLNAYTYMMGACVIVFRFFSICGKHVTLKMLLLTVVVSMYKSFFIIVGMFLLLLCYAFAGVVLFGTVKYGENINRHANFSSAGKAITVLFRIVTGEDWNKIMHDCMVQPPFCTPDNSTYWKTDCGNYAGALMYFCSFYVIIAYIMLNLLVAIIVENFSLFYSTEEDQLLSYNDLRHFQIIWNMVDDKREGVIPTFRVKFLLRLLRGRLEVDLDKDKLLFKHMCYEMERLHNGGDVTFHDVLSMLSYRSVDIRKSLQLEELLAREQLEYTIEEEVAKQTIRMWLKKCLKRIRAKQQQSCSIIHSLRVSQQQELSRFLNPPSIETTQPSEDMNAINQDNSAQPETSSQQQLLSPTLSDRGGYRQDTGDAGRHCPQRKIGQWRLPSAPKPISHSVSSVNLRFGGRSTVKSVACKMNPMSDAASCGSEVKKWWTRQLTVESDESGEDLLDI
;
A
#
# COMPACT_ATOMS: atom_id res chain seq x y z
N ARG A 1 25.78 20.85 14.33
CA ARG A 1 24.66 20.36 15.18
C ARG A 1 24.57 21.15 16.48
N GLU A 2 25.61 21.90 16.86
CA GLU A 2 25.72 22.57 18.16
C GLU A 2 24.98 23.92 18.30
N SER A 3 24.76 24.69 17.22
CA SER A 3 24.13 26.03 17.31
C SER A 3 22.77 26.01 18.04
N PHE A 4 22.00 24.92 17.89
CA PHE A 4 20.68 24.77 18.50
C PHE A 4 20.71 24.48 20.01
N MET A 5 21.83 24.00 20.56
CA MET A 5 21.95 23.76 22.01
C MET A 5 22.18 25.04 22.81
N LYS A 6 22.87 26.03 22.22
CA LYS A 6 23.33 27.22 22.97
C LYS A 6 22.18 28.14 23.39
N GLN A 7 21.10 28.22 22.61
CA GLN A 7 19.90 29.00 22.96
C GLN A 7 19.01 28.37 24.04
N PHE A 8 19.27 27.13 24.48
CA PHE A 8 18.47 26.48 25.51
C PHE A 8 19.04 26.64 26.93
N ILE A 9 20.35 26.92 27.05
CA ILE A 9 21.05 27.02 28.34
C ILE A 9 20.81 28.38 29.00
N ASP A 10 20.94 29.47 28.24
CA ASP A 10 20.76 30.86 28.73
C ASP A 10 19.34 31.16 29.26
N ARG A 11 18.38 30.22 29.12
CA ARG A 11 16.97 30.40 29.51
C ARG A 11 16.53 29.62 30.74
N GLN A 12 17.40 28.80 31.36
CA GLN A 12 17.09 28.08 32.61
C GLN A 12 17.74 28.70 33.86
N GLN A 13 18.54 29.76 33.72
CA GLN A 13 19.43 30.23 34.79
C GLN A 13 19.02 31.57 35.46
N GLN A 14 17.79 32.06 35.22
CA GLN A 14 17.30 33.34 35.79
C GLN A 14 16.12 33.25 36.77
N ASP A 15 15.33 32.17 36.81
CA ASP A 15 14.06 32.11 37.57
C ASP A 15 14.12 31.38 38.93
N THR A 16 15.31 31.07 39.47
CA THR A 16 15.48 30.22 40.66
C THR A 16 16.27 30.86 41.82
N SER A 17 16.09 32.16 42.10
CA SER A 17 16.69 32.77 43.31
C SER A 17 15.96 34.00 43.90
N CYS A 18 14.69 33.87 44.34
CA CYS A 18 14.12 34.70 45.43
C CYS A 18 12.75 34.22 45.97
N LEU A 19 12.73 33.20 46.84
CA LEU A 19 11.57 32.89 47.70
C LEU A 19 12.02 32.38 49.07
N LEU A 20 12.39 33.29 49.99
CA LEU A 20 12.68 32.91 51.38
C LEU A 20 12.64 34.08 52.39
N ARG A 21 11.44 34.48 52.85
CA ARG A 21 11.24 34.87 54.28
C ARG A 21 9.79 34.76 54.76
N ARG A 22 9.66 34.68 56.08
CA ARG A 22 8.53 34.09 56.84
C ARG A 22 7.33 35.04 57.03
N LEU A 23 6.20 34.44 57.44
CA LEU A 23 5.06 35.14 58.04
C LEU A 23 5.44 35.84 59.36
N PRO A 24 4.64 36.83 59.79
CA PRO A 24 4.35 37.09 61.19
C PRO A 24 2.88 36.74 61.54
N SER A 25 2.68 36.07 62.68
CA SER A 25 1.40 36.04 63.40
C SER A 25 1.32 37.20 64.39
N ALA A 26 0.11 37.61 64.79
CA ALA A 26 -0.09 38.80 65.63
C ALA A 26 0.26 38.60 67.11
N SER A 27 0.69 39.66 67.79
CA SER A 27 0.66 39.77 69.25
C SER A 27 0.59 41.22 69.74
N SER A 28 -0.18 41.43 70.82
CA SER A 28 -0.04 42.45 71.88
C SER A 28 0.02 43.97 71.57
N SER A 29 -1.07 44.64 71.96
CA SER A 29 -1.13 45.73 72.98
C SER A 29 -0.72 47.18 72.69
N SER A 30 -1.52 48.10 73.27
CA SER A 30 -1.13 49.40 73.88
C SER A 30 -0.52 50.48 72.98
N CYS A 31 -0.83 51.78 73.07
CA CYS A 31 -1.99 52.60 73.46
C CYS A 31 -1.52 54.08 73.31
N ASP A 32 -2.49 55.01 73.33
CA ASP A 32 -2.37 56.41 73.77
C ASP A 32 -1.74 57.54 72.91
N HIS A 33 -2.63 58.51 72.64
CA HIS A 33 -2.47 59.98 72.76
C HIS A 33 -1.50 60.78 71.86
N SER A 34 -1.81 62.04 71.46
CA SER A 34 -3.10 62.78 71.42
C SER A 34 -2.98 64.10 70.61
N LYS A 35 -4.13 64.67 70.20
CA LYS A 35 -4.35 66.09 69.75
C LYS A 35 -3.71 66.43 68.37
N ARG A 36 -4.16 67.46 67.63
CA ARG A 36 -5.10 68.58 67.90
C ARG A 36 -5.94 68.98 66.66
N SER A 37 -6.93 69.86 66.86
CA SER A 37 -7.81 70.55 65.89
C SER A 37 -7.05 71.50 64.91
N ALA A 38 -7.63 72.14 63.87
CA ALA A 38 -9.03 72.50 63.54
C ALA A 38 -9.25 72.52 61.99
N ILE A 39 -10.43 72.19 61.41
CA ILE A 39 -11.63 73.02 61.12
C ILE A 39 -11.40 74.23 60.17
N GLU A 40 -11.87 74.08 58.91
CA GLU A 40 -12.50 75.05 57.97
C GLU A 40 -12.48 74.43 56.56
N GLU A 41 -13.43 74.62 55.62
CA GLU A 41 -14.74 75.26 55.67
C GLU A 41 -15.77 74.42 54.86
N ASN A 42 -16.93 74.97 54.46
CA ASN A 42 -18.14 74.17 54.15
C ASN A 42 -18.69 74.34 52.71
N ARG A 43 -19.46 73.33 52.25
CA ARG A 43 -20.40 73.36 51.11
C ARG A 43 -19.87 73.71 49.69
N TYR A 44 -19.56 72.68 48.90
CA TYR A 44 -20.28 72.38 47.65
C TYR A 44 -20.01 70.92 47.20
N ILE A 45 -20.61 70.46 46.10
CA ILE A 45 -20.34 69.16 45.40
C ILE A 45 -20.97 67.87 46.00
N ASP A 46 -21.98 67.93 46.87
CA ASP A 46 -22.69 66.70 47.36
C ASP A 46 -23.72 66.07 46.36
N GLN A 47 -23.41 66.11 45.06
CA GLN A 47 -24.13 65.34 44.03
C GLN A 47 -23.20 64.52 43.12
N LYS A 48 -21.88 64.71 43.18
CA LYS A 48 -20.94 64.06 42.24
C LYS A 48 -20.46 62.68 42.72
N LEU A 49 -20.42 62.44 44.04
CA LEU A 49 -19.92 61.17 44.60
C LEU A 49 -20.84 59.96 44.40
N ARG A 50 -22.19 60.11 44.45
CA ARG A 50 -23.09 58.93 44.33
C ARG A 50 -22.98 58.20 42.99
N LYS A 51 -22.53 58.86 41.91
CA LYS A 51 -22.28 58.22 40.60
C LYS A 51 -20.92 57.51 40.50
N SER A 52 -19.89 57.93 41.25
CA SER A 52 -18.57 57.28 41.20
C SER A 52 -18.57 55.93 41.93
N VAL A 53 -19.21 55.84 43.10
CA VAL A 53 -19.22 54.61 43.93
C VAL A 53 -19.86 53.42 43.20
N PHE A 54 -20.96 53.63 42.48
CA PHE A 54 -21.57 52.58 41.65
C PHE A 54 -20.68 52.17 40.47
N SER A 55 -20.01 53.13 39.81
CA SER A 55 -19.07 52.82 38.71
C SER A 55 -17.88 51.98 39.17
N ILE A 56 -17.31 52.30 40.34
CA ILE A 56 -16.18 51.55 40.94
C ILE A 56 -16.63 50.14 41.35
N ARG A 57 -17.81 49.99 41.98
CA ARG A 57 -18.32 48.67 42.37
C ARG A 57 -18.62 47.78 41.16
N ALA A 58 -19.11 48.35 40.06
CA ALA A 58 -19.31 47.64 38.79
C ALA A 58 -17.99 47.26 38.11
N ARG A 59 -16.99 48.15 38.06
CA ARG A 59 -15.64 47.82 37.58
C ARG A 59 -15.01 46.67 38.36
N ASN A 60 -15.04 46.73 39.69
CA ASN A 60 -14.45 45.69 40.53
C ASN A 60 -15.17 44.34 40.38
N LEU A 61 -16.45 44.32 40.01
CA LEU A 61 -17.19 43.11 39.65
C LEU A 61 -16.75 42.57 38.28
N LEU A 62 -16.67 43.43 37.27
CA LEU A 62 -16.23 43.06 35.91
C LEU A 62 -14.76 42.61 35.88
N GLU A 63 -13.89 43.22 36.68
CA GLU A 63 -12.48 42.84 36.83
C GLU A 63 -12.34 41.52 37.61
N LYS A 64 -13.16 41.27 38.63
CA LYS A 64 -13.24 39.94 39.26
C LYS A 64 -13.78 38.89 38.31
N GLU A 65 -14.83 39.18 37.54
CA GLU A 65 -15.41 38.25 36.56
C GLU A 65 -14.42 37.94 35.43
N THR A 66 -13.68 38.93 34.92
CA THR A 66 -12.64 38.72 33.90
C THR A 66 -11.38 38.07 34.46
N ALA A 67 -11.02 38.29 35.73
CA ALA A 67 -9.96 37.55 36.42
C ALA A 67 -10.36 36.08 36.64
N ILE A 68 -11.56 35.81 37.14
CA ILE A 68 -12.12 34.45 37.29
C ILE A 68 -12.19 33.76 35.92
N ASN A 69 -12.65 34.43 34.86
CA ASN A 69 -12.62 33.90 33.49
C ASN A 69 -11.20 33.66 32.96
N LYS A 70 -10.20 34.50 33.32
CA LYS A 70 -8.79 34.23 32.98
C LYS A 70 -8.26 33.00 33.72
N ILE A 71 -8.56 32.85 35.01
CA ILE A 71 -8.17 31.71 35.85
C ILE A 71 -8.84 30.41 35.35
N LEU A 72 -10.14 30.44 35.03
CA LEU A 72 -10.84 29.33 34.36
C LEU A 72 -10.16 28.97 33.03
N ARG A 73 -9.88 29.95 32.16
CA ARG A 73 -9.17 29.71 30.88
C ARG A 73 -7.71 29.29 31.06
N ALA A 74 -7.09 29.49 32.22
CA ALA A 74 -5.77 28.96 32.55
C ALA A 74 -5.88 27.51 33.03
N CYS A 75 -6.77 27.24 33.99
CA CYS A 75 -7.03 25.91 34.54
C CYS A 75 -7.55 24.92 33.48
N THR A 76 -8.44 25.35 32.58
CA THR A 76 -8.87 24.54 31.43
C THR A 76 -7.72 24.25 30.46
N ARG A 77 -6.77 25.20 30.28
CA ARG A 77 -5.57 24.94 29.46
C ARG A 77 -4.57 24.00 30.14
N GLN A 78 -4.42 24.05 31.47
CA GLN A 78 -3.66 23.04 32.21
C GLN A 78 -4.32 21.66 32.11
N ARG A 79 -5.64 21.54 32.31
CA ARG A 79 -6.37 20.26 32.10
C ARG A 79 -6.16 19.70 30.68
N MET A 80 -6.25 20.55 29.65
CA MET A 80 -6.00 20.16 28.25
C MET A 80 -4.53 19.77 27.97
N LEU A 81 -3.57 20.15 28.81
CA LEU A 81 -2.15 19.78 28.69
C LEU A 81 -1.77 18.57 29.55
N SER A 82 -2.49 18.30 30.63
CA SER A 82 -2.19 17.22 31.58
C SER A 82 -2.85 15.87 31.27
N GLY A 83 -3.64 15.76 30.19
CA GLY A 83 -4.14 14.49 29.63
C GLY A 83 -5.18 13.71 30.44
N SER A 84 -5.33 13.96 31.74
CA SER A 84 -6.31 13.30 32.60
C SER A 84 -7.74 13.76 32.29
N PHE A 85 -8.55 12.84 31.77
CA PHE A 85 -9.96 13.06 31.43
C PHE A 85 -10.84 11.89 31.93
N GLU A 86 -10.65 11.50 33.18
CA GLU A 86 -11.59 10.60 33.88
C GLU A 86 -12.83 11.38 34.36
N GLY A 87 -13.98 10.72 34.42
CA GLY A 87 -15.19 11.28 35.05
C GLY A 87 -16.17 12.06 34.15
N GLN A 88 -16.28 11.74 32.85
CA GLN A 88 -17.48 12.08 32.07
C GLN A 88 -17.68 11.10 30.90
N PRO A 89 -18.90 10.56 30.66
CA PRO A 89 -19.17 9.70 29.51
C PRO A 89 -19.01 10.48 28.21
N ALA A 90 -17.98 10.14 27.44
CA ALA A 90 -17.62 10.88 26.24
C ALA A 90 -18.64 10.64 25.13
N LYS A 91 -19.50 11.64 24.87
CA LYS A 91 -20.07 11.80 23.52
C LYS A 91 -18.92 12.06 22.56
N GLU A 92 -18.54 11.03 21.80
CA GLU A 92 -17.48 11.09 20.79
C GLU A 92 -17.61 12.36 19.94
N ARG A 93 -16.60 13.22 20.00
CA ARG A 93 -16.61 14.46 19.22
C ARG A 93 -16.08 14.17 17.83
N SER A 94 -16.83 14.60 16.82
CA SER A 94 -16.40 14.52 15.41
C SER A 94 -14.99 15.07 15.22
N ILE A 95 -14.12 14.30 14.55
CA ILE A 95 -12.74 14.69 14.28
C ILE A 95 -12.69 15.93 13.38
N LEU A 96 -13.70 16.08 12.50
CA LEU A 96 -13.87 17.25 11.65
C LEU A 96 -14.18 18.51 12.49
N SER A 97 -15.01 18.38 13.53
CA SER A 97 -15.36 19.46 14.48
C SER A 97 -14.14 19.87 15.32
N VAL A 98 -13.47 18.91 15.95
CA VAL A 98 -12.25 19.16 16.76
C VAL A 98 -11.18 19.86 15.92
N GLN A 99 -10.90 19.36 14.72
CA GLN A 99 -9.87 19.91 13.86
C GLN A 99 -10.30 21.23 13.18
N HIS A 100 -11.59 21.52 13.09
CA HIS A 100 -12.11 22.84 12.70
C HIS A 100 -11.92 23.89 13.81
N HIS A 101 -12.20 23.55 15.07
CA HIS A 101 -11.90 24.43 16.21
C HIS A 101 -10.41 24.77 16.28
N ILE A 102 -9.52 23.79 16.12
CA ILE A 102 -8.05 23.98 16.08
C ILE A 102 -7.62 24.92 14.93
N ARG A 103 -8.34 24.93 13.79
CA ARG A 103 -8.11 25.89 12.69
C ARG A 103 -8.59 27.31 13.06
N GLN A 104 -9.71 27.45 13.76
CA GLN A 104 -10.25 28.77 14.13
C GLN A 104 -9.41 29.47 15.21
N GLU A 105 -9.06 28.78 16.31
CA GLU A 105 -8.21 29.37 17.36
C GLU A 105 -6.86 29.82 16.82
N ARG A 106 -6.31 29.07 15.87
CA ARG A 106 -5.06 29.40 15.17
C ARG A 106 -5.17 30.69 14.33
N ARG A 107 -6.34 31.01 13.79
CA ARG A 107 -6.58 32.24 13.00
C ARG A 107 -6.86 33.44 13.90
N SER A 108 -7.59 33.28 15.01
CA SER A 108 -7.80 34.39 15.96
C SER A 108 -6.49 34.83 16.63
N LEU A 109 -5.58 33.90 16.94
CA LEU A 109 -4.24 34.20 17.46
C LEU A 109 -3.38 35.02 16.47
N ARG A 110 -3.43 34.72 15.16
CA ARG A 110 -2.73 35.53 14.13
C ARG A 110 -3.30 36.95 13.98
N HIS A 111 -4.61 37.13 14.13
CA HIS A 111 -5.19 38.48 14.10
C HIS A 111 -4.87 39.29 15.36
N GLY A 112 -4.67 38.64 16.52
CA GLY A 112 -4.32 39.28 17.78
C GLY A 112 -3.02 40.11 17.75
N SER A 113 -2.03 39.75 16.92
CA SER A 113 -0.75 40.45 16.86
C SER A 113 -0.65 41.56 15.80
N ASN A 114 -1.61 41.67 14.87
CA ASN A 114 -1.49 42.54 13.68
C ASN A 114 -2.22 43.89 13.78
N SER A 115 -2.91 44.17 14.90
CA SER A 115 -3.74 45.38 15.06
C SER A 115 -2.96 46.72 15.15
N GLN A 116 -1.63 46.71 15.02
CA GLN A 116 -0.79 47.92 15.09
C GLN A 116 -0.05 48.28 13.79
N ARG A 117 -0.25 47.55 12.66
CA ARG A 117 0.58 47.74 11.45
C ARG A 117 -0.15 47.91 10.12
N ILE A 118 -1.37 48.45 10.13
CA ILE A 118 -2.11 48.85 8.91
C ILE A 118 -2.45 50.35 8.98
N SER A 119 -1.45 51.19 8.69
CA SER A 119 -1.60 52.66 8.64
C SER A 119 -0.63 53.33 7.65
N ARG A 120 -0.35 52.69 6.51
CA ARG A 120 0.24 53.28 5.29
C ARG A 120 0.06 52.29 4.13
N GLY A 121 -0.22 52.80 2.92
CA GLY A 121 -0.51 51.98 1.73
C GLY A 121 -1.90 52.21 1.14
N LYS A 122 -2.17 53.43 0.66
CA LYS A 122 -3.23 53.70 -0.34
C LYS A 122 -2.60 53.80 -1.73
N SER A 123 -3.43 53.63 -2.76
CA SER A 123 -3.11 53.78 -4.19
C SER A 123 -2.36 52.62 -4.86
N LEU A 124 -3.14 51.65 -5.37
CA LEU A 124 -2.89 51.00 -6.68
C LEU A 124 -4.19 50.37 -7.23
N GLU A 125 -5.25 51.18 -7.40
CA GLU A 125 -6.57 50.73 -7.92
C GLU A 125 -6.87 51.28 -9.33
N THR A 126 -5.93 51.11 -10.28
CA THR A 126 -6.17 51.41 -11.71
C THR A 126 -5.35 50.48 -12.62
N LEU A 127 -5.75 49.20 -12.76
CA LEU A 127 -5.48 48.34 -13.94
C LEU A 127 -6.16 46.95 -13.80
N THR A 128 -6.27 46.24 -14.93
CA THR A 128 -6.70 44.82 -15.09
C THR A 128 -8.11 44.39 -14.64
N GLN A 129 -9.14 45.07 -15.15
CA GLN A 129 -10.51 44.51 -15.24
C GLN A 129 -10.60 43.43 -16.35
N ASP A 130 -9.78 42.37 -16.27
CA ASP A 130 -9.67 41.36 -17.35
C ASP A 130 -9.27 39.93 -16.89
N HIS A 131 -9.24 39.67 -15.58
CA HIS A 131 -8.60 38.45 -15.03
C HIS A 131 -9.56 37.32 -14.63
N SER A 132 -10.79 37.29 -15.17
CA SER A 132 -11.80 36.26 -14.85
C SER A 132 -11.58 34.93 -15.61
N ASN A 133 -11.14 34.99 -16.87
CA ASN A 133 -10.97 33.80 -17.71
C ASN A 133 -9.66 33.04 -17.46
N THR A 134 -8.63 33.69 -16.92
CA THR A 134 -7.29 33.10 -16.68
C THR A 134 -7.26 32.11 -15.51
N VAL A 135 -8.25 32.14 -14.61
CA VAL A 135 -8.27 31.31 -13.39
C VAL A 135 -8.62 29.84 -13.67
N ARG A 136 -9.48 29.56 -14.67
CA ARG A 136 -9.78 28.17 -15.06
C ARG A 136 -8.60 27.49 -15.75
N TYR A 137 -7.87 28.23 -16.60
CA TYR A 137 -6.60 27.75 -17.14
C TYR A 137 -5.62 27.42 -16.00
N ARG A 138 -5.37 28.38 -15.10
CA ARG A 138 -4.38 28.28 -14.01
C ARG A 138 -4.48 27.09 -13.04
N ASN A 139 -5.57 26.33 -13.02
CA ASN A 139 -5.70 25.11 -12.20
C ASN A 139 -5.34 23.82 -12.97
N ALA A 140 -5.85 23.61 -14.18
CA ALA A 140 -5.38 22.51 -15.04
C ALA A 140 -3.91 22.74 -15.42
N GLN A 141 -3.59 23.98 -15.79
CA GLN A 141 -2.24 24.51 -15.96
C GLN A 141 -1.40 24.44 -14.67
N ARG A 142 -1.93 23.99 -13.51
CA ARG A 142 -1.16 23.82 -12.26
C ARG A 142 -0.64 22.41 -12.07
N GLU A 143 -1.44 21.38 -12.32
CA GLU A 143 -0.90 20.02 -12.47
C GLU A 143 0.03 19.99 -13.70
N ASP A 144 -0.35 20.65 -14.80
CA ASP A 144 0.57 20.87 -15.93
C ASP A 144 1.73 21.82 -15.59
N SER A 145 1.69 22.63 -14.53
CA SER A 145 2.85 23.44 -14.06
C SER A 145 3.76 22.68 -13.11
N GLU A 146 3.26 21.72 -12.34
CA GLU A 146 4.12 20.82 -11.57
C GLU A 146 4.78 19.81 -12.52
N ILE A 147 4.01 19.27 -13.47
CA ILE A 147 4.53 18.50 -14.59
C ILE A 147 5.49 19.35 -15.44
N LYS A 148 5.15 20.59 -15.81
CA LYS A 148 6.10 21.49 -16.50
C LYS A 148 7.29 21.86 -15.65
N MET A 149 7.20 22.08 -14.35
CA MET A 149 8.38 22.45 -13.54
C MET A 149 9.30 21.24 -13.35
N ILE A 150 8.75 20.03 -13.31
CA ILE A 150 9.52 18.78 -13.31
C ILE A 150 10.11 18.52 -14.72
N GLN A 151 9.38 18.80 -15.79
CA GLN A 151 9.87 18.75 -17.17
C GLN A 151 10.94 19.81 -17.41
N GLU A 152 10.75 21.07 -17.03
CA GLU A 152 11.70 22.18 -17.10
C GLU A 152 12.93 21.90 -16.22
N LYS A 153 12.80 21.33 -15.01
CA LYS A 153 13.96 20.88 -14.22
C LYS A 153 14.70 19.72 -14.90
N LYS A 154 13.98 18.80 -15.54
CA LYS A 154 14.55 17.69 -16.33
C LYS A 154 15.20 18.18 -17.62
N GLU A 155 14.62 19.16 -18.30
CA GLU A 155 15.09 19.80 -19.53
C GLU A 155 16.24 20.75 -19.23
N GLN A 156 16.25 21.46 -18.10
CA GLN A 156 17.41 22.19 -17.59
C GLN A 156 18.54 21.25 -17.17
N ALA A 157 18.23 20.07 -16.60
CA ALA A 157 19.23 19.05 -16.31
C ALA A 157 19.78 18.38 -17.57
N GLU A 158 18.92 18.13 -18.58
CA GLU A 158 19.32 17.63 -19.89
C GLU A 158 20.03 18.70 -20.73
N MET A 159 19.68 19.97 -20.60
CA MET A 159 20.36 21.11 -21.24
C MET A 159 21.72 21.36 -20.56
N LYS A 160 21.82 21.38 -19.24
CA LYS A 160 23.11 21.44 -18.54
C LYS A 160 23.99 20.24 -18.87
N ARG A 161 23.42 19.04 -19.04
CA ARG A 161 24.15 17.88 -19.54
C ARG A 161 24.58 18.03 -20.99
N LYS A 162 23.72 18.52 -21.89
CA LYS A 162 24.07 18.80 -23.29
C LYS A 162 25.19 19.84 -23.39
N VAL A 163 25.08 20.95 -22.65
CA VAL A 163 26.11 21.99 -22.56
C VAL A 163 27.42 21.40 -22.04
N GLN A 164 27.42 20.60 -20.96
CA GLN A 164 28.64 19.89 -20.51
C GLN A 164 29.14 18.86 -21.54
N GLU A 165 28.25 18.19 -22.29
CA GLU A 165 28.59 17.22 -23.34
C GLU A 165 29.13 17.91 -24.60
N GLU A 166 28.72 19.15 -24.86
CA GLU A 166 29.18 20.04 -25.94
C GLU A 166 30.51 20.69 -25.57
N GLU A 167 30.63 21.23 -24.36
CA GLU A 167 31.89 21.70 -23.74
C GLU A 167 32.96 20.59 -23.71
N LEU A 168 32.58 19.34 -23.43
CA LEU A 168 33.48 18.18 -23.54
C LEU A 168 33.72 17.70 -24.99
N ARG A 169 32.80 17.93 -25.93
CA ARG A 169 32.98 17.65 -27.38
C ARG A 169 33.98 18.61 -28.03
N GLU A 170 34.02 19.84 -27.54
CA GLU A 170 34.90 20.93 -28.01
C GLU A 170 36.30 20.81 -27.39
N ASN A 171 36.39 20.64 -26.07
CA ASN A 171 37.68 20.64 -25.36
C ASN A 171 38.52 19.34 -25.53
N HIS A 172 37.94 18.21 -25.97
CA HIS A 172 38.68 16.95 -26.13
C HIS A 172 38.68 16.41 -27.57
N PRO A 173 39.84 16.37 -28.27
CA PRO A 173 39.94 15.94 -29.67
C PRO A 173 39.64 14.44 -29.91
N TYR A 174 39.45 13.65 -28.85
CA TYR A 174 39.07 12.24 -28.91
C TYR A 174 37.62 11.96 -28.47
N PHE A 175 36.88 12.96 -27.97
CA PHE A 175 35.51 12.78 -27.50
C PHE A 175 34.56 12.41 -28.67
N ASP A 176 33.65 11.46 -28.43
CA ASP A 176 32.67 10.97 -29.42
C ASP A 176 33.26 10.31 -30.69
N LYS A 177 34.49 9.74 -30.61
CA LYS A 177 35.12 8.89 -31.65
C LYS A 177 35.15 7.41 -31.25
N PRO A 178 34.26 6.53 -31.77
CA PRO A 178 34.28 5.10 -31.47
C PRO A 178 35.61 4.44 -31.89
N LEU A 179 36.23 3.72 -30.95
CA LEU A 179 37.51 3.02 -31.12
C LEU A 179 38.65 3.89 -31.69
N PHE A 180 38.58 5.21 -31.52
CA PHE A 180 39.50 6.23 -32.06
C PHE A 180 39.65 6.29 -33.60
N ILE A 181 39.19 5.28 -34.33
CA ILE A 181 39.35 5.08 -35.78
C ILE A 181 38.10 5.51 -36.57
N VAL A 182 36.90 5.37 -36.01
CA VAL A 182 35.64 5.62 -36.75
C VAL A 182 35.26 7.10 -36.68
N GLY A 183 35.20 7.76 -37.84
CA GLY A 183 34.79 9.16 -37.98
C GLY A 183 33.35 9.43 -37.50
N ARG A 184 33.10 10.64 -36.98
CA ARG A 184 31.85 11.01 -36.28
C ARG A 184 30.57 10.74 -37.09
N GLU A 185 30.61 10.89 -38.42
CA GLU A 185 29.45 10.80 -39.33
C GLU A 185 29.32 9.50 -40.15
N HIS A 186 30.18 8.50 -39.92
CA HIS A 186 30.25 7.33 -40.80
C HIS A 186 28.90 6.57 -40.89
N ARG A 187 28.43 6.27 -42.12
CA ARG A 187 27.08 5.69 -42.37
C ARG A 187 26.78 4.43 -41.54
N PHE A 188 27.78 3.58 -41.32
CA PHE A 188 27.67 2.39 -40.47
C PHE A 188 27.36 2.72 -39.00
N ARG A 189 27.92 3.82 -38.45
CA ARG A 189 27.61 4.27 -37.08
C ARG A 189 26.14 4.65 -36.92
N ASN A 190 25.55 5.30 -37.93
CA ASN A 190 24.13 5.63 -37.91
C ASN A 190 23.25 4.37 -38.01
N PHE A 191 23.62 3.38 -38.83
CA PHE A 191 22.96 2.06 -38.84
C PHE A 191 23.03 1.39 -37.45
N CYS A 192 24.21 1.30 -36.83
CA CYS A 192 24.36 0.72 -35.50
C CYS A 192 23.54 1.49 -34.44
N ARG A 193 23.54 2.83 -34.48
CA ARG A 193 22.72 3.68 -33.58
C ARG A 193 21.22 3.40 -33.73
N VAL A 194 20.72 3.24 -34.96
CA VAL A 194 19.30 2.89 -35.21
C VAL A 194 18.97 1.52 -34.63
N VAL A 195 19.78 0.48 -34.90
CA VAL A 195 19.52 -0.88 -34.40
C VAL A 195 19.63 -0.97 -32.87
N VAL A 196 20.67 -0.36 -32.27
CA VAL A 196 20.89 -0.37 -30.81
C VAL A 196 19.78 0.38 -30.06
N ARG A 197 19.26 1.49 -30.63
CA ARG A 197 18.27 2.34 -29.94
C ARG A 197 16.81 1.98 -30.26
N ALA A 198 16.57 1.06 -31.20
CA ALA A 198 15.22 0.61 -31.57
C ALA A 198 14.44 -0.02 -30.40
N ARG A 199 13.21 0.46 -30.19
CA ARG A 199 12.30 0.09 -29.10
C ARG A 199 10.86 0.01 -29.60
N PHE A 200 9.99 -0.62 -28.81
CA PHE A 200 8.55 -0.59 -29.03
C PHE A 200 7.94 0.67 -28.42
N ASN A 201 7.40 1.57 -29.25
CA ASN A 201 6.69 2.76 -28.78
C ASN A 201 5.22 2.40 -28.50
N ALA A 202 4.86 2.29 -27.22
CA ALA A 202 3.51 1.98 -26.76
C ALA A 202 2.47 3.04 -27.14
N SER A 203 2.87 4.31 -27.18
CA SER A 203 2.00 5.45 -27.47
C SER A 203 1.82 5.68 -28.96
N LYS A 204 0.68 5.25 -29.52
CA LYS A 204 0.13 5.88 -30.72
C LYS A 204 -0.57 7.18 -30.31
N THR A 205 0.10 8.30 -30.51
CA THR A 205 -0.50 9.64 -30.51
C THR A 205 -1.31 9.83 -31.79
N ASP A 206 -2.58 10.20 -31.69
CA ASP A 206 -3.36 10.54 -32.89
C ASP A 206 -2.80 11.85 -33.51
N PRO A 207 -2.40 11.87 -34.80
CA PRO A 207 -1.59 12.94 -35.38
C PRO A 207 -2.30 14.30 -35.55
N VAL A 208 -3.61 14.34 -35.29
CA VAL A 208 -4.45 15.55 -35.40
C VAL A 208 -4.74 16.18 -34.04
N THR A 209 -4.69 15.40 -32.95
CA THR A 209 -5.10 15.84 -31.60
C THR A 209 -4.01 15.72 -30.55
N GLY A 210 -2.90 15.04 -30.84
CA GLY A 210 -1.80 14.80 -29.90
C GLY A 210 -2.13 13.85 -28.74
N ALA A 211 -3.40 13.47 -28.58
CA ALA A 211 -3.87 12.64 -27.48
C ALA A 211 -3.26 11.23 -27.53
N VAL A 212 -2.75 10.75 -26.39
CA VAL A 212 -2.28 9.37 -26.25
C VAL A 212 -3.48 8.45 -26.16
N LYS A 213 -3.65 7.59 -27.17
CA LYS A 213 -4.82 6.70 -27.28
C LYS A 213 -4.67 5.51 -26.32
N ASN A 214 -5.18 5.67 -25.09
CA ASN A 214 -5.11 4.63 -24.04
C ASN A 214 -5.73 3.30 -24.51
N THR A 215 -4.87 2.34 -24.86
CA THR A 215 -5.28 1.00 -25.29
C THR A 215 -5.57 0.10 -24.09
N LYS A 216 -6.47 -0.88 -24.27
CA LYS A 216 -6.86 -1.85 -23.21
C LYS A 216 -5.71 -2.70 -22.65
N TYR A 217 -4.54 -2.69 -23.31
CA TYR A 217 -3.36 -3.47 -22.95
C TYR A 217 -2.11 -2.59 -22.74
N HIS A 218 -2.28 -1.32 -22.32
CA HIS A 218 -1.18 -0.38 -22.09
C HIS A 218 -0.01 -0.99 -21.31
N GLN A 219 -0.28 -1.68 -20.20
CA GLN A 219 0.74 -2.35 -19.36
C GLN A 219 1.56 -3.43 -20.11
N LEU A 220 0.97 -4.10 -21.10
CA LEU A 220 1.69 -5.06 -21.95
C LEU A 220 2.61 -4.33 -22.94
N TYR A 221 2.15 -3.20 -23.49
CA TYR A 221 2.96 -2.37 -24.37
C TYR A 221 4.09 -1.64 -23.63
N ASP A 222 3.87 -1.20 -22.38
CA ASP A 222 4.92 -0.70 -21.48
C ASP A 222 5.96 -1.77 -21.20
N LEU A 223 5.53 -3.02 -20.98
CA LEU A 223 6.44 -4.15 -20.79
C LEU A 223 7.27 -4.37 -22.05
N LEU A 224 6.67 -4.42 -23.25
CA LEU A 224 7.40 -4.54 -24.51
C LEU A 224 8.39 -3.38 -24.73
N GLY A 225 8.02 -2.14 -24.36
CA GLY A 225 8.86 -0.93 -24.47
C GLY A 225 9.95 -0.79 -23.40
N LEU A 226 10.01 -1.69 -22.41
CA LEU A 226 10.90 -1.59 -21.24
C LEU A 226 12.40 -1.54 -21.60
N VAL A 227 12.81 -2.25 -22.64
CA VAL A 227 14.21 -2.32 -23.14
C VAL A 227 14.25 -2.27 -24.67
N THR A 228 15.45 -2.22 -25.26
CA THR A 228 15.62 -2.25 -26.73
C THR A 228 15.34 -3.64 -27.28
N TYR A 229 15.04 -3.76 -28.58
CA TYR A 229 14.90 -5.09 -29.20
C TYR A 229 16.19 -5.92 -29.08
N LEU A 230 17.35 -5.26 -29.16
CA LEU A 230 18.66 -5.88 -28.93
C LEU A 230 18.79 -6.41 -27.49
N ASP A 231 18.45 -5.60 -26.48
CA ASP A 231 18.44 -6.04 -25.08
C ASP A 231 17.44 -7.18 -24.83
N TRP A 232 16.27 -7.17 -25.47
CA TRP A 232 15.28 -8.26 -25.41
C TRP A 232 15.83 -9.58 -25.94
N VAL A 233 16.46 -9.57 -27.12
CA VAL A 233 17.16 -10.74 -27.69
C VAL A 233 18.24 -11.21 -26.71
N MET A 234 19.02 -10.30 -26.13
CA MET A 234 20.08 -10.66 -25.19
C MET A 234 19.57 -11.19 -23.84
N ILE A 235 18.40 -10.76 -23.35
CA ILE A 235 17.72 -11.35 -22.19
C ILE A 235 17.34 -12.79 -22.50
N ILE A 236 16.69 -13.04 -23.65
CA ILE A 236 16.27 -14.39 -24.07
C ILE A 236 17.48 -15.30 -24.25
N VAL A 237 18.51 -14.86 -24.97
CA VAL A 237 19.77 -15.63 -25.17
C VAL A 237 20.46 -15.93 -23.83
N THR A 238 20.49 -14.98 -22.89
CA THR A 238 21.06 -15.20 -21.55
C THR A 238 20.25 -16.24 -20.77
N ILE A 239 18.91 -16.17 -20.81
CA ILE A 239 18.02 -17.14 -20.15
C ILE A 239 18.19 -18.54 -20.75
N CYS A 240 18.16 -18.68 -22.08
CA CYS A 240 18.37 -19.97 -22.75
C CYS A 240 19.76 -20.57 -22.45
N SER A 241 20.80 -19.73 -22.37
CA SER A 241 22.14 -20.16 -21.96
C SER A 241 22.17 -20.64 -20.50
N CYS A 242 21.52 -19.93 -19.58
CA CYS A 242 21.38 -20.36 -18.19
C CYS A 242 20.60 -21.68 -18.07
N ILE A 243 19.53 -21.87 -18.86
CA ILE A 243 18.77 -23.13 -18.91
C ILE A 243 19.65 -24.29 -19.41
N SER A 244 20.50 -24.07 -20.42
CA SER A 244 21.49 -25.08 -20.84
C SER A 244 22.45 -25.45 -19.70
N MET A 245 22.97 -24.45 -18.98
CA MET A 245 23.84 -24.67 -17.82
C MET A 245 23.16 -25.42 -16.67
N MET A 246 21.82 -25.40 -16.55
CA MET A 246 21.10 -26.24 -15.58
C MET A 246 21.16 -27.74 -15.89
N PHE A 247 21.46 -28.12 -17.14
CA PHE A 247 21.64 -29.51 -17.55
C PHE A 247 23.09 -30.00 -17.49
N GLU A 248 24.05 -29.13 -17.15
CA GLU A 248 25.44 -29.52 -16.88
C GLU A 248 25.59 -30.24 -15.53
N SER A 249 26.56 -31.15 -15.48
CA SER A 249 26.96 -31.92 -14.31
C SER A 249 28.40 -32.43 -14.50
N PRO A 250 29.08 -32.94 -13.46
CA PRO A 250 30.43 -33.51 -13.61
C PRO A 250 30.50 -34.67 -14.63
N PHE A 251 29.39 -35.39 -14.81
CA PHE A 251 29.29 -36.50 -15.78
C PHE A 251 28.83 -36.02 -17.16
N ARG A 252 27.86 -35.11 -17.24
CA ARG A 252 27.37 -34.50 -18.49
C ARG A 252 27.94 -33.09 -18.66
N ARG A 253 29.13 -32.99 -19.24
CA ARG A 253 29.91 -31.75 -19.40
C ARG A 253 29.76 -31.16 -20.80
N VAL A 254 29.67 -29.83 -20.90
CA VAL A 254 29.54 -29.10 -22.17
C VAL A 254 30.69 -29.39 -23.15
N MET A 255 31.90 -29.71 -22.66
CA MET A 255 33.07 -30.00 -23.50
C MET A 255 32.97 -31.30 -24.31
N HIS A 256 32.03 -32.20 -23.99
CA HIS A 256 31.76 -33.42 -24.77
C HIS A 256 30.32 -33.54 -25.30
N ALA A 257 29.35 -32.81 -24.72
CA ALA A 257 27.94 -32.92 -25.09
C ALA A 257 27.54 -31.79 -26.07
N PRO A 258 27.49 -32.03 -27.40
CA PRO A 258 27.26 -30.98 -28.39
C PRO A 258 25.91 -30.26 -28.23
N THR A 259 24.89 -30.95 -27.70
CA THR A 259 23.58 -30.36 -27.40
C THR A 259 23.66 -29.20 -26.40
N LEU A 260 24.59 -29.24 -25.46
CA LEU A 260 24.82 -28.13 -24.50
C LEU A 260 25.63 -27.00 -25.14
N GLN A 261 26.53 -27.33 -26.08
CA GLN A 261 27.39 -26.38 -26.79
C GLN A 261 26.58 -25.42 -27.67
N ILE A 262 25.45 -25.84 -28.24
CA ILE A 262 24.55 -25.00 -29.05
C ILE A 262 24.25 -23.67 -28.32
N ALA A 263 23.91 -23.73 -27.04
CA ALA A 263 23.59 -22.55 -26.24
C ALA A 263 24.83 -21.72 -25.83
N GLU A 264 26.03 -22.31 -25.86
CA GLU A 264 27.31 -21.62 -25.63
C GLU A 264 27.71 -20.83 -26.89
N TYR A 265 27.68 -21.47 -28.07
CA TYR A 265 27.90 -20.81 -29.36
C TYR A 265 26.89 -19.68 -29.60
N VAL A 266 25.59 -19.93 -29.40
CA VAL A 266 24.55 -18.90 -29.53
C VAL A 266 24.78 -17.75 -28.54
N PHE A 267 25.16 -18.03 -27.29
CA PHE A 267 25.47 -16.97 -26.32
C PHE A 267 26.65 -16.11 -26.77
N VAL A 268 27.78 -16.72 -27.12
CA VAL A 268 28.99 -15.97 -27.52
C VAL A 268 28.77 -15.20 -28.83
N ILE A 269 28.18 -15.80 -29.86
CA ILE A 269 27.94 -15.13 -31.16
C ILE A 269 27.03 -13.91 -31.01
N PHE A 270 25.89 -14.05 -30.32
CA PHE A 270 24.98 -12.92 -30.11
C PHE A 270 25.60 -11.86 -29.18
N MET A 271 26.44 -12.24 -28.20
CA MET A 271 27.20 -11.30 -27.37
C MET A 271 28.24 -10.53 -28.18
N SER A 272 28.97 -11.19 -29.09
CA SER A 272 29.90 -10.54 -30.03
C SER A 272 29.18 -9.51 -30.89
N ILE A 273 28.01 -9.85 -31.43
CA ILE A 273 27.19 -8.96 -32.25
C ILE A 273 26.71 -7.76 -31.41
N GLU A 274 26.12 -8.00 -30.24
CA GLU A 274 25.62 -6.94 -29.34
C GLU A 274 26.72 -5.97 -28.91
N LEU A 275 27.88 -6.48 -28.47
CA LEU A 275 29.00 -5.64 -28.05
C LEU A 275 29.54 -4.82 -29.23
N ASN A 276 29.76 -5.42 -30.41
CA ASN A 276 30.22 -4.67 -31.58
C ASN A 276 29.22 -3.58 -31.99
N LEU A 277 27.92 -3.88 -32.04
CA LEU A 277 26.89 -2.89 -32.36
C LEU A 277 26.88 -1.73 -31.36
N LYS A 278 26.97 -2.01 -30.04
CA LYS A 278 26.97 -0.97 -28.99
C LYS A 278 28.27 -0.16 -28.99
N ILE A 279 29.43 -0.81 -29.16
CA ILE A 279 30.74 -0.14 -29.26
C ILE A 279 30.78 0.79 -30.48
N MET A 280 30.28 0.36 -31.64
CA MET A 280 30.28 1.18 -32.86
C MET A 280 29.24 2.31 -32.82
N ALA A 281 28.07 2.10 -32.22
CA ALA A 281 27.03 3.12 -32.08
C ALA A 281 27.43 4.22 -31.08
N ASP A 282 27.72 3.81 -29.84
CA ASP A 282 27.78 4.68 -28.67
C ASP A 282 29.21 4.86 -28.13
N GLY A 283 30.17 4.01 -28.50
CA GLY A 283 31.58 4.10 -28.11
C GLY A 283 31.99 3.16 -26.96
N LEU A 284 33.27 2.78 -26.92
CA LEU A 284 33.84 1.92 -25.87
C LEU A 284 34.10 2.71 -24.57
N PHE A 285 34.77 3.85 -24.71
CA PHE A 285 35.15 4.82 -23.67
C PHE A 285 34.86 6.26 -24.16
N PHE A 286 34.95 7.25 -23.28
CA PHE A 286 34.90 8.69 -23.60
C PHE A 286 33.64 9.18 -24.34
N THR A 287 32.49 8.61 -23.99
CA THR A 287 31.15 9.09 -24.40
C THR A 287 30.16 8.98 -23.22
N PRO A 288 29.10 9.80 -23.16
CA PRO A 288 28.13 9.79 -22.04
C PRO A 288 27.30 8.50 -21.95
N THR A 289 27.25 7.73 -23.03
CA THR A 289 26.55 6.43 -23.15
C THR A 289 27.51 5.28 -23.47
N ALA A 290 28.80 5.43 -23.16
CA ALA A 290 29.83 4.43 -23.42
C ALA A 290 29.48 3.05 -22.83
N VAL A 291 29.91 1.99 -23.54
CA VAL A 291 29.74 0.61 -23.06
C VAL A 291 30.45 0.40 -21.73
N ILE A 292 31.63 0.98 -21.54
CA ILE A 292 32.40 0.93 -20.28
C ILE A 292 32.28 2.28 -19.55
N ARG A 293 31.09 2.56 -19.02
CA ARG A 293 30.85 3.70 -18.11
C ARG A 293 30.56 3.28 -16.67
N ASP A 294 29.74 2.24 -16.49
CA ASP A 294 29.29 1.74 -15.19
C ASP A 294 29.92 0.35 -14.91
N PHE A 295 29.97 -0.10 -13.65
CA PHE A 295 30.44 -1.45 -13.28
C PHE A 295 29.73 -2.58 -14.06
N GLY A 296 28.43 -2.43 -14.35
CA GLY A 296 27.69 -3.38 -15.20
C GLY A 296 28.17 -3.44 -16.65
N GLY A 297 28.85 -2.41 -17.16
CA GLY A 297 29.53 -2.43 -18.46
C GLY A 297 30.79 -3.29 -18.43
N VAL A 298 31.62 -3.11 -17.39
CA VAL A 298 32.80 -3.94 -17.11
C VAL A 298 32.41 -5.41 -16.95
N MET A 299 31.37 -5.69 -16.17
CA MET A 299 30.85 -7.04 -15.90
C MET A 299 30.40 -7.77 -17.18
N ASP A 300 29.69 -7.09 -18.09
CA ASP A 300 29.26 -7.71 -19.36
C ASP A 300 30.44 -8.07 -20.26
N ILE A 301 31.47 -7.22 -20.34
CA ILE A 301 32.68 -7.51 -21.12
C ILE A 301 33.49 -8.62 -20.44
N PHE A 302 33.57 -8.65 -19.11
CA PHE A 302 34.20 -9.75 -18.38
C PHE A 302 33.51 -11.10 -18.64
N ILE A 303 32.18 -11.16 -18.54
CA ILE A 303 31.39 -12.36 -18.84
C ILE A 303 31.56 -12.79 -20.31
N TYR A 304 31.62 -11.83 -21.25
CA TYR A 304 31.91 -12.10 -22.66
C TYR A 304 33.30 -12.71 -22.85
N LEU A 305 34.36 -12.07 -22.34
CA LEU A 305 35.74 -12.53 -22.48
C LEU A 305 35.94 -13.91 -21.85
N VAL A 306 35.38 -14.16 -20.66
CA VAL A 306 35.40 -15.48 -20.02
C VAL A 306 34.70 -16.54 -20.87
N SER A 307 33.55 -16.22 -21.45
CA SER A 307 32.80 -17.15 -22.31
C SER A 307 33.52 -17.40 -23.64
N LEU A 308 34.13 -16.37 -24.23
CA LEU A 308 34.90 -16.46 -25.48
C LEU A 308 36.17 -17.31 -25.28
N ILE A 309 36.95 -17.05 -24.23
CA ILE A 309 38.14 -17.84 -23.89
C ILE A 309 37.76 -19.30 -23.61
N PHE A 310 36.65 -19.53 -22.88
CA PHE A 310 36.15 -20.88 -22.63
C PHE A 310 35.77 -21.61 -23.93
N LEU A 311 35.04 -20.94 -24.84
CA LEU A 311 34.60 -21.53 -26.11
C LEU A 311 35.76 -21.77 -27.10
N CYS A 312 36.76 -20.88 -27.14
CA CYS A 312 37.94 -21.04 -27.98
C CYS A 312 38.92 -22.10 -27.47
N TRP A 313 39.00 -22.32 -26.15
CA TRP A 313 39.91 -23.32 -25.56
C TRP A 313 39.27 -24.71 -25.41
N MET A 314 37.96 -24.75 -25.10
CA MET A 314 37.13 -25.96 -24.94
C MET A 314 37.82 -27.15 -24.24
N PRO A 315 38.44 -26.96 -23.07
CA PRO A 315 39.41 -27.89 -22.49
C PRO A 315 38.77 -29.26 -22.14
N GLN A 316 39.27 -30.31 -22.79
CA GLN A 316 38.74 -31.68 -22.64
C GLN A 316 39.07 -32.29 -21.27
N ASN A 317 40.25 -31.97 -20.72
CA ASN A 317 40.67 -32.32 -19.36
C ASN A 317 40.73 -31.04 -18.51
N VAL A 318 40.15 -31.08 -17.31
CA VAL A 318 40.15 -29.96 -16.37
C VAL A 318 40.52 -30.50 -14.98
N PRO A 319 41.79 -30.38 -14.55
CA PRO A 319 42.21 -30.80 -13.22
C PRO A 319 41.52 -29.99 -12.11
N ALA A 320 41.34 -30.60 -10.93
CA ALA A 320 40.85 -29.89 -9.76
C ALA A 320 41.83 -28.77 -9.34
N LYS A 321 41.29 -27.65 -8.83
CA LYS A 321 42.03 -26.45 -8.40
C LYS A 321 42.85 -25.76 -9.52
N SER A 322 42.61 -26.09 -10.79
CA SER A 322 43.30 -25.52 -11.94
C SER A 322 42.70 -24.19 -12.43
N GLY A 323 43.46 -23.43 -13.22
CA GLY A 323 42.96 -22.25 -13.93
C GLY A 323 41.81 -22.54 -14.90
N ALA A 324 41.74 -23.76 -15.45
CA ALA A 324 40.60 -24.19 -16.28
C ALA A 324 39.32 -24.41 -15.45
N GLN A 325 39.43 -24.95 -14.22
CA GLN A 325 38.29 -25.03 -13.30
C GLN A 325 37.86 -23.63 -12.84
N LEU A 326 38.81 -22.72 -12.58
CA LEU A 326 38.52 -21.32 -12.29
C LEU A 326 37.78 -20.63 -13.44
N LEU A 327 38.19 -20.83 -14.69
CA LEU A 327 37.50 -20.29 -15.86
C LEU A 327 36.05 -20.80 -15.96
N MET A 328 35.80 -22.09 -15.68
CA MET A 328 34.44 -22.63 -15.59
C MET A 328 33.62 -22.00 -14.46
N VAL A 329 34.21 -21.76 -13.29
CA VAL A 329 33.56 -21.06 -12.16
C VAL A 329 33.24 -19.59 -12.51
N LEU A 330 34.13 -18.89 -13.21
CA LEU A 330 33.86 -17.53 -13.69
C LEU A 330 32.76 -17.50 -14.76
N ARG A 331 32.65 -18.54 -15.60
CA ARG A 331 31.54 -18.70 -16.57
C ARG A 331 30.17 -18.80 -15.87
N CYS A 332 30.13 -19.29 -14.63
CA CYS A 332 28.91 -19.39 -13.82
C CYS A 332 28.31 -18.03 -13.43
N LEU A 333 29.03 -16.91 -13.63
CA LEU A 333 28.54 -15.55 -13.37
C LEU A 333 27.61 -15.03 -14.48
N ARG A 334 27.39 -15.78 -15.56
CA ARG A 334 26.50 -15.42 -16.69
C ARG A 334 25.10 -14.93 -16.30
N PRO A 335 24.38 -15.48 -15.29
CA PRO A 335 23.07 -14.96 -14.88
C PRO A 335 23.13 -13.52 -14.34
N LEU A 336 24.28 -13.05 -13.83
CA LEU A 336 24.41 -11.68 -13.31
C LEU A 336 24.11 -10.61 -14.35
N ARG A 337 24.28 -10.92 -15.64
CA ARG A 337 23.94 -10.02 -16.75
C ARG A 337 22.48 -9.55 -16.73
N ILE A 338 21.56 -10.35 -16.19
CA ILE A 338 20.16 -9.93 -16.00
C ILE A 338 20.04 -8.72 -15.06
N PHE A 339 20.95 -8.55 -14.09
CA PHE A 339 21.00 -7.35 -13.25
C PHE A 339 21.31 -6.08 -14.03
N LYS A 340 22.05 -6.16 -15.15
CA LYS A 340 22.31 -5.02 -16.05
C LYS A 340 21.18 -4.80 -17.04
N LEU A 341 20.74 -5.86 -17.73
CA LEU A 341 19.78 -5.73 -18.84
C LEU A 341 18.42 -5.20 -18.34
N VAL A 342 17.91 -5.72 -17.23
CA VAL A 342 16.58 -5.35 -16.70
C VAL A 342 16.67 -4.04 -15.86
N PRO A 343 15.94 -2.96 -16.22
CA PRO A 343 16.03 -1.67 -15.51
C PRO A 343 15.68 -1.75 -14.02
N GLN A 344 14.70 -2.56 -13.64
CA GLN A 344 14.28 -2.76 -12.26
C GLN A 344 15.36 -3.46 -11.42
N MET A 345 16.12 -4.38 -12.01
CA MET A 345 17.23 -5.04 -11.32
C MET A 345 18.40 -4.07 -11.09
N ARG A 346 18.71 -3.21 -12.08
CA ARG A 346 19.66 -2.10 -11.89
C ARG A 346 19.23 -1.15 -10.78
N LYS A 347 17.92 -0.93 -10.61
CA LYS A 347 17.38 -0.15 -9.50
C LYS A 347 17.64 -0.84 -8.15
N VAL A 348 17.24 -2.11 -7.99
CA VAL A 348 17.47 -2.91 -6.76
C VAL A 348 18.96 -2.93 -6.37
N VAL A 349 19.86 -3.17 -7.33
CA VAL A 349 21.31 -3.17 -7.07
C VAL A 349 21.81 -1.80 -6.66
N ARG A 350 21.33 -0.71 -7.28
CA ARG A 350 21.72 0.66 -6.89
C ARG A 350 21.25 1.00 -5.47
N GLU A 351 20.00 0.71 -5.13
CA GLU A 351 19.42 1.00 -3.81
C GLU A 351 20.12 0.19 -2.71
N LEU A 352 20.53 -1.04 -3.00
CA LEU A 352 21.40 -1.83 -2.12
C LEU A 352 22.76 -1.15 -1.91
N PHE A 353 23.50 -0.91 -2.99
CA PHE A 353 24.89 -0.43 -2.89
C PHE A 353 24.99 1.03 -2.43
N SER A 354 23.89 1.78 -2.44
CA SER A 354 23.79 3.11 -1.82
C SER A 354 24.23 3.09 -0.35
N GLY A 355 23.83 2.07 0.42
CA GLY A 355 24.19 1.91 1.83
C GLY A 355 25.43 1.04 2.06
N PHE A 356 26.27 0.81 1.04
CA PHE A 356 27.43 -0.08 1.16
C PHE A 356 28.43 0.40 2.22
N LYS A 357 28.59 1.72 2.40
CA LYS A 357 29.49 2.32 3.40
C LYS A 357 29.09 1.91 4.82
N GLU A 358 27.81 1.97 5.14
CA GLU A 358 27.28 1.66 6.47
C GLU A 358 27.29 0.14 6.71
N ILE A 359 26.98 -0.66 5.69
CA ILE A 359 27.15 -2.14 5.73
C ILE A 359 28.62 -2.51 5.98
N PHE A 360 29.57 -1.82 5.34
CA PHE A 360 31.00 -2.04 5.52
C PHE A 360 31.49 -1.65 6.92
N LEU A 361 30.97 -0.55 7.50
CA LEU A 361 31.27 -0.15 8.88
C LEU A 361 30.75 -1.17 9.91
N VAL A 362 29.53 -1.70 9.75
CA VAL A 362 29.02 -2.80 10.60
C VAL A 362 29.85 -4.08 10.41
N SER A 363 30.27 -4.38 9.18
CA SER A 363 31.16 -5.52 8.89
C SER A 363 32.51 -5.38 9.61
N ILE A 364 33.12 -4.19 9.61
CA ILE A 364 34.35 -3.91 10.37
C ILE A 364 34.13 -4.14 11.87
N LEU A 365 33.06 -3.59 12.45
CA LEU A 365 32.75 -3.75 13.87
C LEU A 365 32.61 -5.22 14.27
N LEU A 366 31.91 -6.03 13.45
CA LEU A 366 31.80 -7.47 13.66
C LEU A 366 33.14 -8.22 13.50
N LEU A 367 33.96 -7.85 12.50
CA LEU A 367 35.29 -8.42 12.33
C LEU A 367 36.23 -8.06 13.49
N THR A 368 36.15 -6.84 14.04
CA THR A 368 36.90 -6.45 15.24
C THR A 368 36.45 -7.25 16.46
N LEU A 369 35.13 -7.42 16.67
CA LEU A 369 34.60 -8.27 17.74
C LEU A 369 35.08 -9.72 17.60
N MET A 370 34.99 -10.28 16.39
CA MET A 370 35.49 -11.63 16.08
C MET A 370 37.00 -11.76 16.30
N LEU A 371 37.80 -10.74 15.98
CA LEU A 371 39.26 -10.77 16.16
C LEU A 371 39.65 -10.73 17.64
N VAL A 372 39.00 -9.89 18.45
CA VAL A 372 39.21 -9.84 19.91
C VAL A 372 38.88 -11.20 20.54
N PHE A 373 37.72 -11.77 20.23
CA PHE A 373 37.35 -13.08 20.75
C PHE A 373 38.21 -14.21 20.18
N ALA A 374 38.63 -14.16 18.91
CA ALA A 374 39.53 -15.15 18.32
C ALA A 374 40.90 -15.15 19.00
N SER A 375 41.47 -13.97 19.27
CA SER A 375 42.76 -13.84 19.98
C SER A 375 42.68 -14.44 21.39
N PHE A 376 41.64 -14.10 22.15
CA PHE A 376 41.38 -14.66 23.48
C PHE A 376 41.14 -16.18 23.42
N GLY A 377 40.33 -16.65 22.47
CA GLY A 377 40.05 -18.06 22.26
C GLY A 377 41.29 -18.89 21.91
N VAL A 378 42.22 -18.35 21.10
CA VAL A 378 43.51 -19.01 20.83
C VAL A 378 44.34 -19.11 22.10
N GLN A 379 44.52 -18.00 22.82
CA GLN A 379 45.32 -17.97 24.06
C GLN A 379 44.80 -18.93 25.13
N LEU A 380 43.47 -19.12 25.23
CA LEU A 380 42.87 -20.00 26.22
C LEU A 380 42.72 -21.45 25.75
N PHE A 381 42.44 -21.73 24.47
CA PHE A 381 41.96 -23.04 24.01
C PHE A 381 42.87 -23.79 23.03
N ALA A 382 43.91 -23.16 22.48
CA ALA A 382 44.83 -23.83 21.55
C ALA A 382 45.40 -25.14 22.14
N GLY A 383 45.33 -26.23 21.36
CA GLY A 383 45.73 -27.58 21.75
C GLY A 383 44.81 -28.29 22.77
N LYS A 384 43.99 -27.57 23.54
CA LYS A 384 43.14 -28.12 24.62
C LYS A 384 41.82 -28.72 24.13
N LEU A 385 41.45 -28.49 22.87
CA LEU A 385 40.20 -29.03 22.30
C LEU A 385 40.36 -30.45 21.77
N ALA A 386 41.57 -31.00 21.69
CA ALA A 386 41.78 -32.39 21.29
C ALA A 386 41.44 -33.36 22.44
N LYS A 387 40.78 -34.47 22.12
CA LYS A 387 40.52 -35.59 23.05
C LYS A 387 40.59 -36.91 22.28
N CYS A 388 40.84 -38.02 22.98
CA CYS A 388 40.61 -39.34 22.43
C CYS A 388 39.16 -39.51 21.92
N ASN A 389 39.01 -40.21 20.79
CA ASN A 389 37.71 -40.57 20.22
C ASN A 389 36.99 -41.71 20.99
N ASP A 390 37.71 -42.49 21.80
CA ASP A 390 37.14 -43.42 22.78
C ASP A 390 36.69 -42.67 24.04
N PRO A 391 35.38 -42.66 24.40
CA PRO A 391 34.89 -41.93 25.57
C PRO A 391 35.45 -42.42 26.91
N HIS A 392 35.92 -43.68 26.96
CA HIS A 392 36.47 -44.29 28.18
C HIS A 392 37.92 -43.87 28.45
N ILE A 393 38.61 -43.30 27.46
CA ILE A 393 40.01 -42.88 27.58
C ILE A 393 40.09 -41.38 27.89
N ILE A 394 40.90 -41.04 28.91
CA ILE A 394 41.07 -39.68 29.43
C ILE A 394 42.46 -39.13 29.08
N SER A 395 43.52 -39.91 29.31
CA SER A 395 44.88 -39.50 28.99
C SER A 395 45.16 -39.54 27.47
N ARG A 396 46.23 -38.86 27.06
CA ARG A 396 46.73 -38.95 25.67
C ARG A 396 47.57 -40.21 25.43
N GLU A 397 48.26 -40.70 26.46
CA GLU A 397 49.16 -41.86 26.41
C GLU A 397 48.38 -43.16 26.20
N ASP A 398 47.23 -43.33 26.87
CA ASP A 398 46.32 -44.47 26.71
C ASP A 398 45.51 -44.45 25.40
N CYS A 399 45.60 -43.37 24.63
CA CYS A 399 44.83 -43.18 23.39
C CYS A 399 45.45 -43.90 22.18
N HIS A 400 45.76 -45.19 22.35
CA HIS A 400 46.34 -46.07 21.34
C HIS A 400 45.54 -47.39 21.21
N GLY A 401 45.85 -48.18 20.16
CA GLY A 401 45.12 -49.40 19.83
C GLY A 401 43.78 -49.14 19.12
N ILE A 402 42.81 -50.05 19.29
CA ILE A 402 41.49 -49.99 18.66
C ILE A 402 40.36 -50.05 19.70
N PHE A 403 39.22 -49.44 19.39
CA PHE A 403 38.00 -49.54 20.17
C PHE A 403 36.77 -49.66 19.25
N ARG A 404 35.64 -50.11 19.80
CA ARG A 404 34.39 -50.28 19.03
C ARG A 404 33.52 -49.03 19.14
N ILE A 405 33.59 -48.15 18.15
CA ILE A 405 32.74 -46.95 18.08
C ILE A 405 31.30 -47.33 17.74
N ASN A 406 30.34 -46.69 18.40
CA ASN A 406 28.91 -46.85 18.12
C ASN A 406 28.49 -45.87 17.00
N VAL A 407 27.79 -46.35 15.97
CA VAL A 407 27.36 -45.50 14.84
C VAL A 407 26.00 -44.85 15.11
N SER A 408 25.84 -43.61 14.64
CA SER A 408 24.58 -42.87 14.73
C SER A 408 23.58 -43.33 13.66
N VAL A 409 22.80 -44.38 13.94
CA VAL A 409 21.77 -44.89 13.02
C VAL A 409 20.61 -43.90 12.83
N SER A 410 20.19 -43.23 13.91
CA SER A 410 19.23 -42.13 13.87
C SER A 410 19.52 -41.16 15.02
N LYS A 411 19.48 -39.86 14.73
CA LYS A 411 19.54 -38.80 15.75
C LYS A 411 18.16 -38.54 16.41
N ASN A 412 17.07 -39.03 15.80
CA ASN A 412 15.69 -38.67 16.17
C ASN A 412 14.88 -39.84 16.77
N LEU A 413 15.29 -41.09 16.55
CA LEU A 413 14.57 -42.28 17.02
C LEU A 413 15.12 -42.74 18.38
N ASN A 414 14.38 -42.48 19.45
CA ASN A 414 14.71 -42.90 20.82
C ASN A 414 14.44 -44.39 21.08
N LEU A 415 14.94 -45.27 20.20
CA LEU A 415 14.86 -46.72 20.36
C LEU A 415 15.75 -47.15 21.53
N LYS A 416 15.14 -47.48 22.68
CA LYS A 416 15.83 -48.18 23.77
C LYS A 416 16.16 -49.59 23.29
N LEU A 417 17.44 -49.97 23.38
CA LEU A 417 17.89 -51.33 23.02
C LEU A 417 17.39 -52.35 24.05
N ARG A 418 17.19 -53.59 23.62
CA ARG A 418 16.81 -54.68 24.54
C ARG A 418 18.00 -55.03 25.45
N PRO A 419 17.76 -55.53 26.67
CA PRO A 419 18.85 -56.02 27.52
C PRO A 419 19.65 -57.11 26.78
N GLY A 420 20.98 -56.91 26.71
CA GLY A 420 21.91 -57.76 25.95
C GLY A 420 22.28 -57.25 24.55
N GLU A 421 21.45 -56.42 23.89
CA GLU A 421 21.74 -55.88 22.56
C GLU A 421 22.76 -54.73 22.63
N LYS A 422 23.95 -54.93 22.03
CA LYS A 422 24.97 -53.88 21.90
C LYS A 422 24.58 -52.93 20.76
N LYS A 423 24.78 -51.62 20.97
CA LYS A 423 24.57 -50.59 19.92
C LYS A 423 25.34 -50.97 18.63
N PRO A 424 24.77 -50.74 17.44
CA PRO A 424 25.48 -50.99 16.18
C PRO A 424 26.75 -50.15 16.11
N GLY A 425 27.82 -50.73 15.58
CA GLY A 425 29.17 -50.17 15.70
C GLY A 425 30.25 -51.14 15.25
N PHE A 426 31.41 -50.60 14.90
CA PHE A 426 32.55 -51.32 14.33
C PHE A 426 33.86 -50.86 14.98
N TRP A 427 34.94 -51.60 14.73
CA TRP A 427 36.26 -51.31 15.30
C TRP A 427 36.96 -50.19 14.52
N VAL A 428 37.51 -49.21 15.23
CA VAL A 428 38.29 -48.08 14.70
C VAL A 428 39.53 -47.84 15.56
N PRO A 429 40.60 -47.24 15.02
CA PRO A 429 41.74 -46.82 15.82
C PRO A 429 41.35 -45.77 16.85
N ARG A 430 42.00 -45.82 18.01
CA ARG A 430 42.03 -44.68 18.93
C ARG A 430 42.86 -43.56 18.31
N VAL A 431 42.32 -42.34 18.36
CA VAL A 431 42.96 -41.14 17.81
C VAL A 431 42.68 -39.97 18.73
N TRP A 432 43.75 -39.27 19.14
CA TRP A 432 43.67 -38.02 19.88
C TRP A 432 43.43 -36.86 18.90
N ALA A 433 42.19 -36.36 18.82
CA ALA A 433 41.77 -35.44 17.75
C ALA A 433 40.92 -34.26 18.25
N ASN A 434 41.10 -33.12 17.57
CA ASN A 434 40.18 -31.98 17.62
C ASN A 434 38.79 -32.35 17.04
N PRO A 435 37.74 -31.57 17.35
CA PRO A 435 36.52 -31.57 16.54
C PRO A 435 36.86 -31.24 15.09
N ARG A 436 36.31 -31.99 14.12
CA ARG A 436 36.58 -31.78 12.69
C ARG A 436 36.18 -30.37 12.22
N ASN A 437 35.05 -29.87 12.74
CA ASN A 437 34.40 -28.67 12.24
C ASN A 437 34.97 -27.37 12.86
N PHE A 438 35.65 -27.43 14.01
CA PHE A 438 36.22 -26.23 14.64
C PHE A 438 37.37 -26.56 15.60
N ASN A 439 38.34 -25.65 15.67
CA ASN A 439 39.39 -25.60 16.68
C ASN A 439 39.86 -24.15 16.85
N PHE A 440 40.60 -23.89 17.91
CA PHE A 440 41.13 -22.57 18.27
C PHE A 440 42.66 -22.57 18.27
N ASP A 441 43.30 -23.44 17.49
CA ASP A 441 44.76 -23.59 17.50
C ASP A 441 45.47 -22.44 16.76
N ASN A 442 44.76 -21.78 15.83
CA ASN A 442 45.23 -20.65 15.04
C ASN A 442 44.15 -19.57 14.97
N VAL A 443 44.55 -18.30 14.87
CA VAL A 443 43.61 -17.16 14.79
C VAL A 443 42.62 -17.28 13.61
N GLY A 444 43.04 -17.82 12.47
CA GLY A 444 42.16 -18.07 11.33
C GLY A 444 41.10 -19.13 11.60
N ASN A 445 41.46 -20.21 12.31
CA ASN A 445 40.51 -21.28 12.68
C ASN A 445 39.54 -20.78 13.75
N ALA A 446 40.03 -20.00 14.72
CA ALA A 446 39.22 -19.34 15.74
C ALA A 446 38.24 -18.32 15.12
N MET A 447 38.68 -17.49 14.16
CA MET A 447 37.80 -16.58 13.42
C MET A 447 36.74 -17.33 12.61
N LEU A 448 37.09 -18.44 11.95
CA LEU A 448 36.13 -19.27 11.23
C LEU A 448 35.09 -19.89 12.18
N ALA A 449 35.53 -20.48 13.29
CA ALA A 449 34.64 -21.04 14.31
C ALA A 449 33.68 -19.98 14.89
N LEU A 450 34.18 -18.76 15.13
CA LEU A 450 33.35 -17.64 15.59
C LEU A 450 32.41 -17.12 14.51
N PHE A 451 32.79 -17.15 13.23
CA PHE A 451 31.89 -16.83 12.11
C PHE A 451 30.75 -17.86 11.96
N GLU A 452 31.04 -19.14 12.17
CA GLU A 452 30.01 -20.20 12.22
C GLU A 452 29.06 -19.99 13.41
N VAL A 453 29.60 -19.74 14.60
CA VAL A 453 28.83 -19.41 15.82
C VAL A 453 27.95 -18.17 15.62
N LEU A 454 28.44 -17.14 14.92
CA LEU A 454 27.68 -15.92 14.61
C LEU A 454 26.38 -16.22 13.84
N SER A 455 26.37 -17.27 13.00
CA SER A 455 25.15 -17.71 12.30
C SER A 455 24.11 -18.41 13.18
N LEU A 456 24.42 -18.63 14.46
CA LEU A 456 23.65 -19.44 15.42
C LEU A 456 23.42 -20.90 14.99
N LYS A 457 24.28 -21.46 14.12
CA LYS A 457 24.26 -22.86 13.68
C LYS A 457 25.51 -23.60 14.15
N GLY A 458 25.36 -24.84 14.60
CA GLY A 458 26.43 -25.61 15.27
C GLY A 458 26.92 -25.04 16.61
N TRP A 459 26.55 -23.81 17.01
CA TRP A 459 27.12 -23.11 18.17
C TRP A 459 26.96 -23.85 19.50
N VAL A 460 25.89 -24.65 19.64
CA VAL A 460 25.66 -25.52 20.81
C VAL A 460 26.73 -26.60 20.92
N GLU A 461 27.14 -27.19 19.79
CA GLU A 461 28.24 -28.17 19.76
C GLU A 461 29.57 -27.50 20.14
N VAL A 462 29.80 -26.24 19.72
CA VAL A 462 30.96 -25.43 20.13
C VAL A 462 30.95 -25.14 21.63
N ARG A 463 29.81 -24.70 22.16
CA ARG A 463 29.59 -24.43 23.59
C ARG A 463 29.87 -25.66 24.44
N ASP A 464 29.26 -26.79 24.09
CA ASP A 464 29.33 -28.02 24.90
C ASP A 464 30.74 -28.64 24.83
N VAL A 465 31.43 -28.54 23.70
CA VAL A 465 32.84 -28.94 23.58
C VAL A 465 33.77 -28.06 24.43
N ILE A 466 33.59 -26.73 24.45
CA ILE A 466 34.40 -25.84 25.29
C ILE A 466 34.17 -26.14 26.78
N ILE A 467 32.91 -26.27 27.19
CA ILE A 467 32.52 -26.59 28.57
C ILE A 467 33.09 -27.94 29.03
N HIS A 468 33.02 -28.98 28.18
CA HIS A 468 33.43 -30.34 28.54
C HIS A 468 34.94 -30.62 28.37
N ARG A 469 35.63 -29.98 27.42
CA ARG A 469 37.07 -30.22 27.15
C ARG A 469 38.02 -29.23 27.83
N VAL A 470 37.57 -27.99 28.09
CA VAL A 470 38.41 -26.96 28.75
C VAL A 470 37.91 -26.66 30.15
N GLY A 471 36.59 -26.50 30.34
CA GLY A 471 35.97 -26.35 31.65
C GLY A 471 34.74 -25.42 31.65
N PRO A 472 33.85 -25.55 32.64
CA PRO A 472 32.53 -24.90 32.63
C PRO A 472 32.59 -23.37 32.67
N ILE A 473 33.60 -22.77 33.30
CA ILE A 473 33.80 -21.32 33.34
C ILE A 473 33.97 -20.71 31.94
N HIS A 474 34.56 -21.46 31.00
CA HIS A 474 34.73 -21.03 29.62
C HIS A 474 33.42 -21.05 28.81
N GLY A 475 32.33 -21.58 29.39
CA GLY A 475 30.97 -21.35 28.92
C GLY A 475 30.59 -19.87 28.90
N ILE A 476 31.17 -19.01 29.74
CA ILE A 476 30.89 -17.56 29.72
C ILE A 476 31.35 -16.92 28.41
N TYR A 477 32.56 -17.25 27.94
CA TYR A 477 33.15 -16.71 26.70
C TYR A 477 32.21 -16.86 25.49
N ILE A 478 31.66 -18.06 25.29
CA ILE A 478 30.80 -18.36 24.13
C ILE A 478 29.42 -17.72 24.23
N HIS A 479 28.82 -17.64 25.43
CA HIS A 479 27.54 -16.96 25.63
C HIS A 479 27.66 -15.43 25.47
N VAL A 480 28.74 -14.82 25.97
CA VAL A 480 29.00 -13.38 25.78
C VAL A 480 29.25 -13.07 24.31
N PHE A 481 30.00 -13.91 23.58
CA PHE A 481 30.17 -13.75 22.14
C PHE A 481 28.83 -13.83 21.39
N VAL A 482 28.00 -14.83 21.69
CA VAL A 482 26.67 -14.99 21.07
C VAL A 482 25.75 -13.80 21.37
N PHE A 483 25.79 -13.26 22.58
CA PHE A 483 25.01 -12.05 22.93
C PHE A 483 25.48 -10.83 22.13
N LEU A 484 26.78 -10.50 22.18
CA LEU A 484 27.33 -9.31 21.52
C LEU A 484 27.29 -9.43 19.98
N GLY A 485 27.65 -10.59 19.43
CA GLY A 485 27.71 -10.84 17.99
C GLY A 485 26.33 -11.02 17.37
N CYS A 486 25.49 -11.88 17.93
CA CYS A 486 24.23 -12.27 17.27
C CYS A 486 23.07 -11.33 17.64
N MET A 487 22.91 -10.98 18.93
CA MET A 487 21.76 -10.15 19.36
C MET A 487 21.98 -8.65 19.09
N ILE A 488 23.22 -8.17 19.14
CA ILE A 488 23.56 -6.76 18.84
C ILE A 488 24.20 -6.65 17.46
N GLY A 489 25.29 -7.38 17.18
CA GLY A 489 26.05 -7.25 15.94
C GLY A 489 25.24 -7.52 14.66
N LEU A 490 24.48 -8.62 14.61
CA LEU A 490 23.62 -8.90 13.44
C LEU A 490 22.39 -8.00 13.36
N THR A 491 21.84 -7.51 14.47
CA THR A 491 20.69 -6.58 14.43
C THR A 491 21.10 -5.18 13.95
N LEU A 492 22.37 -4.79 14.09
CA LEU A 492 22.92 -3.60 13.42
C LEU A 492 22.86 -3.70 11.88
N PHE A 493 23.12 -4.88 11.28
CA PHE A 493 22.92 -5.06 9.84
C PHE A 493 21.44 -4.86 9.44
N VAL A 494 20.51 -5.45 10.20
CA VAL A 494 19.07 -5.28 9.96
C VAL A 494 18.68 -3.79 10.01
N GLY A 495 19.12 -3.08 11.04
CA GLY A 495 18.86 -1.65 11.22
C GLY A 495 19.43 -0.77 10.10
N VAL A 496 20.69 -1.00 9.70
CA VAL A 496 21.34 -0.27 8.60
C VAL A 496 20.64 -0.50 7.25
N VAL A 497 20.31 -1.75 6.93
CA VAL A 497 19.62 -2.07 5.66
C VAL A 497 18.22 -1.44 5.61
N ILE A 498 17.47 -1.46 6.72
CA ILE A 498 16.16 -0.79 6.82
C ILE A 498 16.30 0.75 6.74
N ALA A 499 17.33 1.34 7.35
CA ALA A 499 17.57 2.79 7.29
C ALA A 499 17.86 3.24 5.85
N ASN A 500 18.84 2.61 5.18
CA ASN A 500 19.17 2.87 3.78
C ASN A 500 17.97 2.65 2.84
N PHE A 501 17.15 1.61 3.06
CA PHE A 501 15.94 1.40 2.26
C PHE A 501 14.94 2.56 2.40
N ASN A 502 14.71 3.06 3.62
CA ASN A 502 13.84 4.22 3.86
C ASN A 502 14.42 5.53 3.32
N GLU A 503 15.75 5.66 3.25
CA GLU A 503 16.43 6.82 2.66
C GLU A 503 16.31 6.84 1.14
N ASN A 504 16.57 5.72 0.45
CA ASN A 504 16.37 5.59 -1.00
C ASN A 504 14.89 5.76 -1.42
N LYS A 505 13.93 5.38 -0.55
CA LYS A 505 12.50 5.67 -0.76
C LYS A 505 12.17 7.17 -0.58
N GLY A 506 13.03 7.95 0.07
CA GLY A 506 12.80 9.36 0.42
C GLY A 506 11.96 9.58 1.68
N THR A 507 11.60 8.51 2.41
CA THR A 507 10.74 8.59 3.61
C THR A 507 11.51 8.78 4.92
N ALA A 508 12.83 8.63 4.93
CA ALA A 508 13.66 8.76 6.14
C ALA A 508 13.61 10.14 6.80
N LEU A 509 13.49 11.22 6.01
CA LEU A 509 13.44 12.60 6.50
C LEU A 509 12.04 13.07 6.93
N LEU A 510 11.00 12.28 6.66
CA LEU A 510 9.61 12.62 6.98
C LEU A 510 9.28 12.29 8.44
N THR A 511 8.53 13.19 9.10
CA THR A 511 8.01 12.96 10.45
C THR A 511 7.10 11.72 10.47
N VAL A 512 6.82 11.18 11.68
CA VAL A 512 5.88 10.07 11.82
C VAL A 512 4.49 10.47 11.31
N ASP A 513 4.05 11.69 11.62
CA ASP A 513 2.76 12.26 11.15
C ASP A 513 2.71 12.41 9.62
N GLN A 514 3.82 12.81 8.98
CA GLN A 514 3.93 12.91 7.52
C GLN A 514 3.95 11.53 6.84
N ARG A 515 4.64 10.53 7.41
CA ARG A 515 4.60 9.15 6.90
C ARG A 515 3.21 8.54 7.04
N ARG A 516 2.53 8.75 8.17
CA ARG A 516 1.13 8.36 8.37
C ARG A 516 0.19 9.05 7.39
N TRP A 517 0.44 10.31 7.04
CA TRP A 517 -0.32 11.04 6.01
C TRP A 517 -0.13 10.45 4.61
N GLU A 518 1.10 10.18 4.16
CA GLU A 518 1.35 9.57 2.84
C GLU A 518 0.83 8.12 2.75
N ASP A 519 0.90 7.35 3.84
CA ASP A 519 0.28 6.02 3.93
C ASP A 519 -1.25 6.13 3.87
N LEU A 520 -1.87 7.08 4.60
CA LEU A 520 -3.32 7.36 4.52
C LEU A 520 -3.74 7.76 3.09
N LYS A 521 -3.07 8.75 2.51
CA LYS A 521 -3.30 9.25 1.14
C LYS A 521 -3.19 8.12 0.11
N SER A 522 -2.22 7.22 0.29
CA SER A 522 -2.07 6.00 -0.53
C SER A 522 -3.22 5.00 -0.34
N ARG A 523 -3.68 4.74 0.90
CA ARG A 523 -4.85 3.90 1.18
C ARG A 523 -6.13 4.46 0.54
N LEU A 524 -6.34 5.78 0.65
CA LEU A 524 -7.53 6.46 0.12
C LEU A 524 -7.55 6.41 -1.40
N LYS A 525 -6.41 6.60 -2.07
CA LYS A 525 -6.28 6.44 -3.54
C LYS A 525 -6.60 5.01 -4.02
N ILE A 526 -6.37 3.99 -3.18
CA ILE A 526 -6.71 2.58 -3.45
C ILE A 526 -8.18 2.27 -3.07
N ALA A 527 -8.81 3.08 -2.21
CA ALA A 527 -10.22 2.93 -1.86
C ALA A 527 -11.12 3.19 -3.08
N GLN A 528 -12.31 2.60 -3.06
CA GLN A 528 -13.33 2.70 -4.11
C GLN A 528 -14.72 2.75 -3.46
N PRO A 529 -15.77 3.17 -4.20
CA PRO A 529 -17.16 2.99 -3.77
C PRO A 529 -17.49 1.54 -3.41
N LEU A 530 -18.50 1.33 -2.56
CA LEU A 530 -18.83 -0.02 -2.08
C LEU A 530 -19.67 -0.77 -3.12
N HIS A 531 -19.12 -1.84 -3.68
CA HIS A 531 -19.83 -2.74 -4.60
C HIS A 531 -20.84 -3.65 -3.87
N LEU A 532 -21.88 -3.05 -3.28
CA LEU A 532 -23.03 -3.72 -2.66
C LEU A 532 -24.31 -3.17 -3.31
N PRO A 533 -25.18 -3.98 -3.95
CA PRO A 533 -26.46 -3.50 -4.51
C PRO A 533 -27.38 -2.93 -3.41
N PRO A 534 -28.36 -2.08 -3.75
CA PRO A 534 -29.34 -1.63 -2.76
C PRO A 534 -30.23 -2.80 -2.31
N ARG A 535 -30.96 -2.61 -1.20
CA ARG A 535 -32.09 -3.48 -0.85
C ARG A 535 -33.15 -3.36 -1.96
N PRO A 536 -33.75 -4.46 -2.45
CA PRO A 536 -34.90 -4.39 -3.37
C PRO A 536 -36.11 -3.74 -2.70
N ASP A 537 -36.77 -2.81 -3.38
CA ASP A 537 -37.85 -1.98 -2.80
C ASP A 537 -39.14 -2.77 -2.53
N ASN A 538 -39.40 -3.84 -3.29
CA ASN A 538 -40.56 -4.70 -3.08
C ASN A 538 -40.30 -5.69 -1.93
N ASP A 539 -41.18 -5.72 -0.92
CA ASP A 539 -41.14 -6.61 0.27
C ASP A 539 -41.35 -8.13 0.00
N GLY A 540 -41.16 -8.55 -1.25
CA GLY A 540 -41.12 -9.95 -1.64
C GLY A 540 -39.90 -10.70 -1.10
N PHE A 541 -39.83 -12.00 -1.43
CA PHE A 541 -38.79 -12.94 -0.99
C PHE A 541 -37.34 -12.42 -1.08
N ARG A 542 -37.03 -11.61 -2.11
CA ARG A 542 -35.69 -11.04 -2.32
C ARG A 542 -35.28 -10.01 -1.26
N ALA A 543 -36.20 -9.20 -0.74
CA ALA A 543 -35.89 -8.24 0.33
C ALA A 543 -35.57 -8.96 1.65
N LYS A 544 -36.40 -9.93 2.05
CA LYS A 544 -36.16 -10.78 3.22
C LYS A 544 -34.83 -11.55 3.10
N MET A 545 -34.51 -12.08 1.91
CA MET A 545 -33.23 -12.75 1.65
C MET A 545 -32.02 -11.78 1.70
N TYR A 546 -32.22 -10.53 1.28
CA TYR A 546 -31.18 -9.48 1.39
C TYR A 546 -30.89 -9.17 2.87
N ASP A 547 -31.92 -8.95 3.68
CA ASP A 547 -31.77 -8.68 5.12
C ASP A 547 -31.05 -9.83 5.83
N ILE A 548 -31.49 -11.08 5.61
CA ILE A 548 -30.86 -12.29 6.17
C ILE A 548 -29.39 -12.39 5.77
N THR A 549 -29.07 -12.31 4.47
CA THR A 549 -27.67 -12.46 4.01
C THR A 549 -26.77 -11.27 4.39
N GLN A 550 -27.35 -10.10 4.67
CA GLN A 550 -26.60 -8.96 5.18
C GLN A 550 -26.47 -8.91 6.70
N HIS A 551 -27.23 -9.70 7.45
CA HIS A 551 -27.18 -9.65 8.91
C HIS A 551 -25.80 -10.01 9.48
N PRO A 552 -25.28 -9.29 10.50
CA PRO A 552 -24.01 -9.62 11.13
C PRO A 552 -23.93 -11.05 11.67
N PHE A 553 -25.03 -11.60 12.21
CA PHE A 553 -25.07 -13.01 12.64
C PHE A 553 -24.84 -13.97 11.49
N PHE A 554 -25.52 -13.83 10.34
CA PHE A 554 -25.31 -14.70 9.18
C PHE A 554 -23.84 -14.69 8.73
N LYS A 555 -23.23 -13.50 8.67
CA LYS A 555 -21.80 -13.34 8.33
C LYS A 555 -20.86 -14.00 9.35
N ARG A 556 -21.21 -14.01 10.64
CA ARG A 556 -20.48 -14.72 11.70
C ARG A 556 -20.69 -16.25 11.60
N THR A 557 -21.91 -16.73 11.43
CA THR A 557 -22.23 -18.17 11.28
C THR A 557 -21.48 -18.78 10.10
N ILE A 558 -21.45 -18.10 8.95
CA ILE A 558 -20.71 -18.56 7.77
C ILE A 558 -19.18 -18.38 7.90
N ALA A 559 -18.69 -17.64 8.90
CA ALA A 559 -17.27 -17.68 9.27
C ALA A 559 -16.98 -18.92 10.15
N VAL A 560 -17.80 -19.17 11.18
CA VAL A 560 -17.69 -20.34 12.07
C VAL A 560 -17.80 -21.66 11.30
N LEU A 561 -18.76 -21.78 10.36
CA LEU A 561 -18.91 -22.98 9.52
C LEU A 561 -17.69 -23.26 8.62
N VAL A 562 -16.94 -22.24 8.21
CA VAL A 562 -15.69 -22.43 7.45
C VAL A 562 -14.57 -22.96 8.35
N LEU A 563 -14.49 -22.47 9.60
CA LEU A 563 -13.56 -23.03 10.59
C LEU A 563 -13.94 -24.48 10.93
N ALA A 564 -15.22 -24.76 11.17
CA ALA A 564 -15.71 -26.11 11.45
C ALA A 564 -15.43 -27.09 10.28
N GLN A 565 -15.62 -26.69 9.02
CA GLN A 565 -15.23 -27.56 7.89
C GLN A 565 -13.71 -27.80 7.84
N SER A 566 -12.88 -26.82 8.22
CA SER A 566 -11.42 -27.00 8.23
C SER A 566 -10.91 -27.99 9.29
N VAL A 567 -11.62 -28.15 10.40
CA VAL A 567 -11.32 -29.16 11.44
C VAL A 567 -11.50 -30.60 10.93
N LEU A 568 -12.27 -30.81 9.84
CA LEU A 568 -12.38 -32.14 9.23
C LEU A 568 -11.06 -32.65 8.62
N LEU A 569 -10.04 -31.79 8.47
CA LEU A 569 -8.68 -32.15 8.05
C LEU A 569 -7.70 -32.33 9.22
N SER A 570 -8.16 -32.37 10.47
CA SER A 570 -7.32 -32.69 11.63
C SER A 570 -6.74 -34.12 11.61
N VAL A 571 -7.37 -35.03 10.85
CA VAL A 571 -6.83 -36.36 10.52
C VAL A 571 -6.49 -36.38 9.04
N LYS A 572 -5.37 -37.02 8.66
CA LYS A 572 -4.99 -37.21 7.25
C LYS A 572 -6.02 -38.10 6.58
N TRP A 573 -6.76 -37.56 5.60
CA TRP A 573 -7.66 -38.35 4.77
C TRP A 573 -6.87 -39.36 3.94
N ASP A 574 -7.16 -40.64 4.14
CA ASP A 574 -6.57 -41.76 3.43
C ASP A 574 -7.64 -42.79 3.06
N ALA A 575 -7.52 -43.41 1.90
CA ALA A 575 -8.49 -44.38 1.40
C ALA A 575 -8.50 -45.70 2.20
N ALA A 576 -7.43 -45.97 2.97
CA ALA A 576 -7.33 -47.12 3.85
C ALA A 576 -7.85 -46.88 5.29
N ASP A 577 -8.09 -45.62 5.68
CA ASP A 577 -8.54 -45.27 7.03
C ASP A 577 -10.07 -45.13 7.08
N PRO A 578 -10.80 -45.96 7.86
CA PRO A 578 -12.26 -45.88 7.95
C PRO A 578 -12.75 -44.55 8.55
N VAL A 579 -11.92 -43.81 9.29
CA VAL A 579 -12.26 -42.47 9.83
C VAL A 579 -12.39 -41.43 8.72
N THR A 580 -11.74 -41.63 7.56
CA THR A 580 -11.87 -40.74 6.40
C THR A 580 -13.29 -40.68 5.85
N VAL A 581 -14.04 -41.79 5.89
CA VAL A 581 -15.40 -41.89 5.32
C VAL A 581 -16.39 -40.93 6.01
N PRO A 582 -16.61 -40.95 7.34
CA PRO A 582 -17.49 -40.00 8.00
C PRO A 582 -16.99 -38.55 7.92
N LEU A 583 -15.67 -38.31 7.92
CA LEU A 583 -15.11 -36.96 7.71
C LEU A 583 -15.44 -36.41 6.31
N ALA A 584 -15.29 -37.23 5.28
CA ALA A 584 -15.67 -36.88 3.91
C ALA A 584 -17.19 -36.65 3.81
N THR A 585 -18.03 -37.55 4.35
CA THR A 585 -19.49 -37.40 4.38
C THR A 585 -19.93 -36.12 5.09
N MET A 586 -19.35 -35.77 6.24
CA MET A 586 -19.63 -34.49 6.92
C MET A 586 -19.24 -33.29 6.03
N SER A 587 -18.12 -33.37 5.32
CA SER A 587 -17.70 -32.29 4.41
C SER A 587 -18.62 -32.11 3.19
N VAL A 588 -19.33 -33.17 2.76
CA VAL A 588 -20.41 -33.07 1.76
C VAL A 588 -21.54 -32.20 2.32
N VAL A 589 -21.96 -32.43 3.57
CA VAL A 589 -23.02 -31.64 4.25
C VAL A 589 -22.62 -30.16 4.34
N PHE A 590 -21.39 -29.87 4.79
CA PHE A 590 -20.86 -28.50 4.77
C PHE A 590 -20.86 -27.88 3.36
N THR A 591 -20.52 -28.65 2.33
CA THR A 591 -20.50 -28.18 0.94
C THR A 591 -21.90 -27.79 0.47
N PHE A 592 -22.94 -28.57 0.79
CA PHE A 592 -24.34 -28.19 0.51
C PHE A 592 -24.78 -26.93 1.29
N ILE A 593 -24.36 -26.76 2.54
CA ILE A 593 -24.63 -25.54 3.31
C ILE A 593 -23.99 -24.30 2.64
N PHE A 594 -22.79 -24.42 2.05
CA PHE A 594 -22.20 -23.32 1.28
C PHE A 594 -22.87 -23.09 -0.08
N VAL A 595 -23.44 -24.12 -0.72
CA VAL A 595 -24.28 -23.94 -1.93
C VAL A 595 -25.56 -23.17 -1.59
N LEU A 596 -26.19 -23.44 -0.44
CA LEU A 596 -27.31 -22.65 0.06
C LEU A 596 -26.88 -21.18 0.31
N GLU A 597 -25.74 -20.94 0.95
CA GLU A 597 -25.24 -19.57 1.18
C GLU A 597 -25.02 -18.79 -0.12
N VAL A 598 -24.37 -19.40 -1.11
CA VAL A 598 -24.08 -18.75 -2.39
C VAL A 598 -25.35 -18.51 -3.21
N THR A 599 -26.30 -19.46 -3.22
CA THR A 599 -27.59 -19.27 -3.92
C THR A 599 -28.47 -18.21 -3.25
N MET A 600 -28.56 -18.19 -1.91
CA MET A 600 -29.22 -17.12 -1.14
C MET A 600 -28.66 -15.74 -1.49
N LYS A 601 -27.32 -15.59 -1.52
CA LYS A 601 -26.65 -14.34 -1.93
C LYS A 601 -26.99 -13.95 -3.37
N ILE A 602 -26.99 -14.89 -4.32
CA ILE A 602 -27.29 -14.61 -5.74
C ILE A 602 -28.74 -14.13 -5.92
N ILE A 603 -29.70 -14.74 -5.22
CA ILE A 603 -31.12 -14.36 -5.26
C ILE A 603 -31.35 -12.97 -4.65
N ALA A 604 -30.73 -12.69 -3.50
CA ALA A 604 -30.77 -11.38 -2.85
C ALA A 604 -30.18 -10.28 -3.74
N MET A 605 -28.92 -10.45 -4.16
CA MET A 605 -28.12 -9.41 -4.80
C MET A 605 -28.33 -9.25 -6.31
N SER A 606 -29.08 -10.17 -6.95
CA SER A 606 -29.04 -10.44 -8.40
C SER A 606 -27.67 -10.98 -8.85
N PRO A 607 -27.59 -11.88 -9.86
CA PRO A 607 -26.33 -12.40 -10.37
C PRO A 607 -25.31 -11.30 -10.76
N SER A 608 -25.80 -10.20 -11.35
CA SER A 608 -24.96 -9.04 -11.69
C SER A 608 -24.33 -8.39 -10.45
N GLY A 609 -25.13 -8.10 -9.42
CA GLY A 609 -24.66 -7.51 -8.17
C GLY A 609 -23.71 -8.45 -7.40
N PHE A 610 -24.02 -9.75 -7.38
CA PHE A 610 -23.14 -10.77 -6.81
C PHE A 610 -21.75 -10.78 -7.47
N TRP A 611 -21.70 -10.68 -8.81
CA TRP A 611 -20.45 -10.71 -9.58
C TRP A 611 -19.60 -9.43 -9.42
N GLN A 612 -20.11 -8.33 -8.86
CA GLN A 612 -19.32 -7.12 -8.60
C GLN A 612 -18.27 -7.30 -7.49
N SER A 613 -18.50 -8.24 -6.55
CA SER A 613 -17.60 -8.52 -5.43
C SER A 613 -16.56 -9.60 -5.78
N ARG A 614 -15.28 -9.24 -5.76
CA ARG A 614 -14.17 -10.20 -6.00
C ARG A 614 -14.17 -11.37 -5.01
N ARG A 615 -14.62 -11.16 -3.76
CA ARG A 615 -14.76 -12.23 -2.74
C ARG A 615 -15.89 -13.21 -3.10
N ASN A 616 -17.03 -12.69 -3.56
CA ASN A 616 -18.16 -13.53 -3.96
C ASN A 616 -17.81 -14.45 -5.14
N ARG A 617 -16.97 -13.97 -6.08
CA ARG A 617 -16.41 -14.80 -7.17
C ARG A 617 -15.55 -15.96 -6.63
N TYR A 618 -14.75 -15.71 -5.58
CA TYR A 618 -13.95 -16.76 -4.94
C TYR A 618 -14.82 -17.76 -4.18
N ASP A 619 -15.77 -17.28 -3.36
CA ASP A 619 -16.72 -18.15 -2.65
C ASP A 619 -17.49 -19.08 -3.62
N LEU A 620 -17.94 -18.52 -4.76
CA LEU A 620 -18.61 -19.23 -5.86
C LEU A 620 -17.71 -20.28 -6.51
N LEU A 621 -16.45 -19.93 -6.82
CA LEU A 621 -15.45 -20.85 -7.38
C LEU A 621 -15.18 -22.02 -6.43
N VAL A 622 -15.08 -21.78 -5.13
CA VAL A 622 -14.88 -22.85 -4.14
C VAL A 622 -16.17 -23.67 -3.94
N THR A 623 -17.37 -23.11 -4.08
CA THR A 623 -18.61 -23.93 -4.15
C THR A 623 -18.70 -24.78 -5.42
N SER A 624 -18.31 -24.28 -6.60
CA SER A 624 -18.39 -25.09 -7.81
C SER A 624 -17.36 -26.22 -7.80
N LEU A 625 -16.12 -25.96 -7.36
CA LEU A 625 -15.13 -27.02 -7.12
C LEU A 625 -15.62 -28.03 -6.06
N GLY A 626 -16.31 -27.56 -5.02
CA GLY A 626 -16.93 -28.44 -4.02
C GLY A 626 -18.04 -29.33 -4.59
N VAL A 627 -18.95 -28.79 -5.40
CA VAL A 627 -20.01 -29.60 -6.04
C VAL A 627 -19.43 -30.60 -7.04
N ILE A 628 -18.43 -30.20 -7.83
CA ILE A 628 -17.70 -31.12 -8.72
C ILE A 628 -17.03 -32.23 -7.89
N TRP A 629 -16.39 -31.87 -6.78
CA TRP A 629 -15.80 -32.85 -5.85
C TRP A 629 -16.85 -33.82 -5.30
N VAL A 630 -18.01 -33.35 -4.81
CA VAL A 630 -19.09 -34.21 -4.29
C VAL A 630 -19.53 -35.23 -5.35
N ILE A 631 -19.75 -34.79 -6.59
CA ILE A 631 -20.16 -35.65 -7.70
C ILE A 631 -19.07 -36.69 -8.01
N LEU A 632 -17.81 -36.29 -8.12
CA LEU A 632 -16.69 -37.20 -8.37
C LEU A 632 -16.44 -38.16 -7.21
N HIS A 633 -16.65 -37.72 -5.96
CA HIS A 633 -16.43 -38.53 -4.77
C HIS A 633 -17.42 -39.70 -4.70
N PHE A 634 -18.72 -39.44 -4.88
CA PHE A 634 -19.73 -40.51 -4.94
C PHE A 634 -19.65 -41.37 -6.21
N ALA A 635 -19.15 -40.83 -7.33
CA ALA A 635 -19.02 -41.59 -8.59
C ALA A 635 -17.75 -42.45 -8.68
N LEU A 636 -16.65 -42.08 -7.99
CA LEU A 636 -15.33 -42.70 -8.18
C LEU A 636 -14.65 -43.18 -6.90
N LEU A 637 -14.99 -42.64 -5.71
CA LEU A 637 -14.47 -43.00 -4.38
C LEU A 637 -12.94 -43.24 -4.25
N ASN A 638 -12.14 -42.63 -5.12
CA ASN A 638 -10.70 -42.88 -5.22
C ASN A 638 -9.86 -41.97 -4.30
N ALA A 639 -8.60 -42.35 -4.03
CA ALA A 639 -7.62 -41.54 -3.28
C ALA A 639 -7.49 -40.09 -3.81
N TYR A 640 -7.54 -39.91 -5.13
CA TYR A 640 -7.54 -38.59 -5.77
C TYR A 640 -8.78 -37.75 -5.43
N THR A 641 -9.93 -38.38 -5.14
CA THR A 641 -11.14 -37.66 -4.68
C THR A 641 -10.97 -37.15 -3.26
N TYR A 642 -10.34 -37.91 -2.36
CA TYR A 642 -10.00 -37.43 -1.01
C TYR A 642 -9.00 -36.26 -1.06
N MET A 643 -7.96 -36.35 -1.91
CA MET A 643 -7.03 -35.25 -2.14
C MET A 643 -7.74 -33.99 -2.70
N MET A 644 -8.66 -34.15 -3.65
CA MET A 644 -9.45 -33.04 -4.19
C MET A 644 -10.34 -32.40 -3.11
N GLY A 645 -10.99 -33.22 -2.27
CA GLY A 645 -11.82 -32.74 -1.16
C GLY A 645 -11.03 -31.95 -0.13
N ALA A 646 -9.85 -32.46 0.26
CA ALA A 646 -8.92 -31.73 1.12
C ALA A 646 -8.50 -30.38 0.50
N CYS A 647 -8.17 -30.34 -0.79
CA CYS A 647 -7.88 -29.08 -1.49
C CYS A 647 -9.07 -28.10 -1.49
N VAL A 648 -10.31 -28.58 -1.69
CA VAL A 648 -11.52 -27.74 -1.59
C VAL A 648 -11.70 -27.17 -0.18
N ILE A 649 -11.50 -27.97 0.87
CA ILE A 649 -11.59 -27.52 2.27
C ILE A 649 -10.48 -26.50 2.57
N VAL A 650 -9.26 -26.70 2.10
CA VAL A 650 -8.15 -25.73 2.24
C VAL A 650 -8.47 -24.42 1.53
N PHE A 651 -9.00 -24.44 0.30
CA PHE A 651 -9.45 -23.21 -0.37
C PHE A 651 -10.65 -22.54 0.34
N ARG A 652 -11.57 -23.34 0.92
CA ARG A 652 -12.66 -22.78 1.74
C ARG A 652 -12.12 -22.10 2.99
N PHE A 653 -11.15 -22.72 3.67
CA PHE A 653 -10.46 -22.14 4.82
C PHE A 653 -9.80 -20.80 4.45
N PHE A 654 -9.08 -20.71 3.33
CA PHE A 654 -8.50 -19.43 2.86
C PHE A 654 -9.53 -18.31 2.62
N SER A 655 -10.82 -18.59 2.40
CA SER A 655 -11.88 -17.55 2.34
C SER A 655 -12.04 -16.81 3.69
N ILE A 656 -11.65 -17.39 4.83
CA ILE A 656 -11.76 -16.75 6.16
C ILE A 656 -10.99 -15.41 6.22
N CYS A 657 -9.85 -15.33 5.53
CA CYS A 657 -9.04 -14.11 5.42
C CYS A 657 -9.77 -12.98 4.69
N GLY A 658 -10.77 -13.29 3.86
CA GLY A 658 -11.65 -12.30 3.24
C GLY A 658 -12.81 -11.84 4.13
N LYS A 659 -13.06 -12.50 5.27
CA LYS A 659 -14.20 -12.25 6.17
C LYS A 659 -13.83 -11.36 7.37
N HIS A 660 -12.68 -11.59 8.02
CA HIS A 660 -12.22 -10.76 9.14
C HIS A 660 -11.42 -9.54 8.68
N VAL A 661 -11.59 -8.38 9.34
CA VAL A 661 -10.99 -7.11 8.89
C VAL A 661 -9.47 -7.11 9.04
N THR A 662 -8.94 -7.44 10.21
CA THR A 662 -7.49 -7.44 10.44
C THR A 662 -6.79 -8.54 9.65
N LEU A 663 -7.37 -9.74 9.52
CA LEU A 663 -6.80 -10.81 8.69
C LEU A 663 -6.76 -10.44 7.20
N LYS A 664 -7.78 -9.74 6.70
CA LYS A 664 -7.76 -9.17 5.34
C LYS A 664 -6.64 -8.16 5.17
N MET A 665 -6.43 -7.28 6.17
CA MET A 665 -5.38 -6.27 6.13
C MET A 665 -3.99 -6.92 6.17
N LEU A 666 -3.75 -7.89 7.07
CA LEU A 666 -2.49 -8.64 7.18
C LEU A 666 -2.22 -9.53 5.95
N LEU A 667 -3.23 -10.18 5.37
CA LEU A 667 -3.04 -10.91 4.10
C LEU A 667 -2.68 -9.93 2.96
N LEU A 668 -3.25 -8.72 2.98
CA LEU A 668 -2.92 -7.69 2.00
C LEU A 668 -1.50 -7.12 2.20
N THR A 669 -1.02 -6.93 3.45
CA THR A 669 0.38 -6.54 3.70
C THR A 669 1.32 -7.58 3.10
N VAL A 670 1.10 -8.87 3.38
CA VAL A 670 1.96 -9.98 2.91
C VAL A 670 1.93 -10.11 1.38
N VAL A 671 0.75 -10.16 0.76
CA VAL A 671 0.63 -10.34 -0.70
C VAL A 671 1.17 -9.14 -1.48
N VAL A 672 0.95 -7.91 -1.00
CA VAL A 672 1.51 -6.71 -1.66
C VAL A 672 3.02 -6.58 -1.39
N SER A 673 3.52 -7.00 -0.22
CA SER A 673 4.97 -7.12 0.03
C SER A 673 5.61 -8.09 -0.95
N MET A 674 5.04 -9.29 -1.11
CA MET A 674 5.52 -10.29 -2.06
C MET A 674 5.57 -9.72 -3.48
N TYR A 675 4.50 -9.05 -3.92
CA TYR A 675 4.44 -8.40 -5.24
C TYR A 675 5.51 -7.29 -5.41
N LYS A 676 5.64 -6.35 -4.47
CA LYS A 676 6.70 -5.31 -4.51
C LYS A 676 8.10 -5.92 -4.50
N SER A 677 8.32 -6.95 -3.70
CA SER A 677 9.62 -7.62 -3.53
C SER A 677 10.02 -8.53 -4.70
N PHE A 678 9.17 -8.74 -5.70
CA PHE A 678 9.41 -9.67 -6.81
C PHE A 678 10.80 -9.53 -7.44
N PHE A 679 11.24 -8.30 -7.74
CA PHE A 679 12.57 -8.06 -8.32
C PHE A 679 13.73 -8.37 -7.36
N ILE A 680 13.53 -8.24 -6.04
CA ILE A 680 14.52 -8.64 -5.03
C ILE A 680 14.58 -10.17 -4.91
N ILE A 681 13.42 -10.84 -4.89
CA ILE A 681 13.34 -12.32 -4.86
C ILE A 681 14.00 -12.92 -6.11
N VAL A 682 13.74 -12.37 -7.30
CA VAL A 682 14.42 -12.79 -8.54
C VAL A 682 15.91 -12.45 -8.50
N GLY A 683 16.32 -11.32 -7.91
CA GLY A 683 17.73 -11.01 -7.67
C GLY A 683 18.43 -12.04 -6.78
N MET A 684 17.82 -12.42 -5.65
CA MET A 684 18.32 -13.51 -4.79
C MET A 684 18.38 -14.85 -5.54
N PHE A 685 17.37 -15.16 -6.36
CA PHE A 685 17.36 -16.37 -7.19
C PHE A 685 18.47 -16.36 -8.26
N LEU A 686 18.75 -15.23 -8.90
CA LEU A 686 19.84 -15.08 -9.87
C LEU A 686 21.21 -15.28 -9.20
N LEU A 687 21.42 -14.73 -8.00
CA LEU A 687 22.62 -15.00 -7.20
C LEU A 687 22.70 -16.49 -6.84
N LEU A 688 21.64 -17.06 -6.28
CA LEU A 688 21.56 -18.49 -5.94
C LEU A 688 21.84 -19.39 -7.15
N LEU A 689 21.40 -19.03 -8.35
CA LEU A 689 21.69 -19.75 -9.59
C LEU A 689 23.18 -19.66 -10.00
N CYS A 690 23.82 -18.49 -9.86
CA CYS A 690 25.26 -18.34 -10.09
C CYS A 690 26.07 -19.24 -9.14
N TYR A 691 25.74 -19.20 -7.85
CA TYR A 691 26.36 -20.07 -6.84
C TYR A 691 26.01 -21.55 -7.11
N ALA A 692 24.81 -21.89 -7.56
CA ALA A 692 24.44 -23.27 -7.88
C ALA A 692 25.33 -23.85 -8.99
N PHE A 693 25.53 -23.13 -10.09
CA PHE A 693 26.43 -23.54 -11.17
C PHE A 693 27.89 -23.67 -10.68
N ALA A 694 28.39 -22.69 -9.93
CA ALA A 694 29.75 -22.74 -9.38
C ALA A 694 29.93 -23.93 -8.40
N GLY A 695 28.89 -24.24 -7.61
CA GLY A 695 28.88 -25.38 -6.68
C GLY A 695 28.88 -26.73 -7.40
N VAL A 696 28.19 -26.86 -8.53
CA VAL A 696 28.25 -28.07 -9.38
C VAL A 696 29.66 -28.28 -9.96
N VAL A 697 30.33 -27.19 -10.37
CA VAL A 697 31.71 -27.23 -10.90
C VAL A 697 32.77 -27.48 -9.81
N LEU A 698 32.55 -26.98 -8.59
CA LEU A 698 33.51 -27.09 -7.47
C LEU A 698 33.34 -28.35 -6.61
N PHE A 699 32.09 -28.79 -6.38
CA PHE A 699 31.75 -29.79 -5.36
C PHE A 699 30.88 -30.95 -5.89
N GLY A 700 30.64 -31.03 -7.20
CA GLY A 700 29.66 -31.95 -7.78
C GLY A 700 29.94 -33.45 -7.58
N THR A 701 31.20 -33.84 -7.32
CA THR A 701 31.64 -35.22 -7.05
C THR A 701 32.14 -35.45 -5.62
N VAL A 702 32.02 -34.46 -4.73
CA VAL A 702 32.55 -34.55 -3.36
C VAL A 702 31.98 -35.74 -2.60
N LYS A 703 32.87 -36.47 -1.92
CA LYS A 703 32.58 -37.61 -1.05
C LYS A 703 31.48 -37.29 -0.03
N TYR A 704 30.59 -38.25 0.22
CA TYR A 704 29.56 -38.10 1.25
C TYR A 704 30.18 -38.02 2.65
N GLY A 705 29.62 -37.16 3.51
CA GLY A 705 30.18 -36.74 4.80
C GLY A 705 29.15 -36.70 5.92
N GLU A 706 29.18 -35.67 6.79
CA GLU A 706 28.15 -35.53 7.84
C GLU A 706 26.80 -35.08 7.25
N ASN A 707 26.82 -34.11 6.33
CA ASN A 707 25.62 -33.51 5.75
C ASN A 707 25.58 -33.53 4.21
N ILE A 708 26.71 -33.72 3.51
CA ILE A 708 26.70 -34.07 2.08
C ILE A 708 26.29 -35.54 1.92
N ASN A 709 25.16 -35.79 1.26
CA ASN A 709 24.54 -37.11 1.10
C ASN A 709 23.61 -37.19 -0.13
N ARG A 710 22.85 -38.28 -0.30
CA ARG A 710 21.89 -38.49 -1.42
C ARG A 710 20.82 -37.39 -1.53
N HIS A 711 20.43 -36.77 -0.42
CA HIS A 711 19.44 -35.69 -0.40
C HIS A 711 20.10 -34.35 -0.74
N ALA A 712 21.17 -34.00 -0.01
CA ALA A 712 21.92 -32.75 -0.14
C ALA A 712 23.30 -32.97 -0.81
N ASN A 713 23.44 -32.62 -2.08
CA ASN A 713 24.70 -32.66 -2.82
C ASN A 713 24.68 -31.68 -4.01
N PHE A 714 25.82 -31.50 -4.68
CA PHE A 714 26.00 -30.59 -5.81
C PHE A 714 26.08 -31.31 -7.17
N SER A 715 25.63 -32.56 -7.29
CA SER A 715 25.79 -33.38 -8.51
C SER A 715 25.04 -32.84 -9.75
N SER A 716 24.06 -31.98 -9.54
CA SER A 716 23.22 -31.35 -10.57
C SER A 716 22.76 -29.97 -10.10
N ALA A 717 22.56 -29.02 -11.02
CA ALA A 717 22.11 -27.66 -10.69
C ALA A 717 20.82 -27.65 -9.87
N GLY A 718 19.84 -28.54 -10.16
CA GLY A 718 18.60 -28.63 -9.38
C GLY A 718 18.84 -29.04 -7.92
N LYS A 719 19.79 -29.95 -7.68
CA LYS A 719 20.21 -30.35 -6.32
C LYS A 719 20.96 -29.22 -5.62
N ALA A 720 21.91 -28.59 -6.31
CA ALA A 720 22.63 -27.42 -5.80
C ALA A 720 21.69 -26.27 -5.40
N ILE A 721 20.67 -25.97 -6.21
CA ILE A 721 19.63 -24.98 -5.90
C ILE A 721 18.90 -25.33 -4.59
N THR A 722 18.47 -26.59 -4.40
CA THR A 722 17.82 -27.01 -3.15
C THR A 722 18.74 -26.97 -1.93
N VAL A 723 20.03 -27.27 -2.09
CA VAL A 723 21.02 -27.19 -1.01
C VAL A 723 21.30 -25.74 -0.62
N LEU A 724 21.43 -24.84 -1.60
CA LEU A 724 21.62 -23.41 -1.34
C LEU A 724 20.39 -22.78 -0.69
N PHE A 725 19.17 -23.19 -1.08
CA PHE A 725 17.95 -22.74 -0.41
C PHE A 725 17.91 -23.19 1.07
N ARG A 726 18.27 -24.45 1.34
CA ARG A 726 18.44 -25.02 2.70
C ARG A 726 19.49 -24.25 3.53
N ILE A 727 20.57 -23.80 2.90
CA ILE A 727 21.60 -22.95 3.50
C ILE A 727 21.08 -21.54 3.81
N VAL A 728 20.24 -20.94 2.96
CA VAL A 728 19.61 -19.63 3.23
C VAL A 728 18.64 -19.70 4.41
N THR A 729 17.91 -20.80 4.57
CA THR A 729 17.14 -21.08 5.81
C THR A 729 18.03 -21.42 7.01
N GLY A 730 19.35 -21.50 6.82
CA GLY A 730 20.34 -21.73 7.85
C GLY A 730 20.32 -23.15 8.43
N GLU A 731 20.05 -24.19 7.64
CA GLU A 731 20.13 -25.56 8.15
C GLU A 731 21.55 -26.13 7.95
N ASP A 732 22.33 -26.21 9.03
CA ASP A 732 23.68 -26.81 9.13
C ASP A 732 24.65 -26.49 7.97
N TRP A 733 24.61 -25.24 7.48
CA TRP A 733 25.39 -24.81 6.32
C TRP A 733 26.91 -24.96 6.51
N ASN A 734 27.39 -24.79 7.73
CA ASN A 734 28.80 -24.93 8.08
C ASN A 734 29.27 -26.38 8.00
N LYS A 735 28.43 -27.36 8.37
CA LYS A 735 28.74 -28.78 8.22
C LYS A 735 28.85 -29.18 6.74
N ILE A 736 27.99 -28.61 5.90
CA ILE A 736 28.06 -28.76 4.43
C ILE A 736 29.38 -28.16 3.90
N MET A 737 29.79 -26.99 4.40
CA MET A 737 31.09 -26.38 4.08
C MET A 737 32.27 -27.29 4.46
N HIS A 738 32.29 -27.84 5.68
CA HIS A 738 33.37 -28.75 6.14
C HIS A 738 33.44 -30.07 5.37
N ASP A 739 32.32 -30.57 4.84
CA ASP A 739 32.31 -31.68 3.88
C ASP A 739 32.91 -31.27 2.53
N CYS A 740 32.52 -30.12 1.98
CA CYS A 740 33.10 -29.56 0.76
C CYS A 740 34.59 -29.14 0.88
N MET A 741 35.13 -29.06 2.10
CA MET A 741 36.54 -28.81 2.38
C MET A 741 37.43 -30.08 2.34
N VAL A 742 36.86 -31.30 2.28
CA VAL A 742 37.60 -32.58 2.44
C VAL A 742 38.84 -32.71 1.53
N GLN A 743 39.97 -33.11 2.12
CA GLN A 743 41.27 -33.31 1.46
C GLN A 743 41.83 -34.72 1.76
N PRO A 744 42.85 -35.21 1.03
CA PRO A 744 43.56 -36.44 1.38
C PRO A 744 44.12 -36.38 2.82
N PRO A 745 44.17 -37.50 3.57
CA PRO A 745 43.89 -38.87 3.13
C PRO A 745 42.41 -39.28 3.11
N PHE A 746 41.47 -38.38 3.41
CA PHE A 746 40.04 -38.73 3.52
C PHE A 746 39.33 -38.90 2.16
N CYS A 747 39.96 -38.47 1.07
CA CYS A 747 39.48 -38.59 -0.31
C CYS A 747 40.64 -38.99 -1.25
N THR A 748 40.29 -39.51 -2.42
CA THR A 748 41.18 -39.91 -3.51
C THR A 748 41.37 -38.77 -4.53
N PRO A 749 42.58 -38.20 -4.65
CA PRO A 749 42.87 -37.16 -5.64
C PRO A 749 43.06 -37.74 -7.05
N ASP A 750 42.65 -36.99 -8.07
CA ASP A 750 43.04 -37.21 -9.47
C ASP A 750 43.70 -35.93 -10.01
N ASN A 751 44.86 -36.10 -10.63
CA ASN A 751 45.62 -35.01 -11.25
C ASN A 751 45.10 -34.65 -12.65
N SER A 752 44.32 -35.52 -13.31
CA SER A 752 43.85 -35.31 -14.68
C SER A 752 42.53 -34.53 -14.76
N THR A 753 41.55 -34.83 -13.89
CA THR A 753 40.16 -34.40 -14.07
C THR A 753 39.39 -34.22 -12.75
N TYR A 754 38.71 -33.08 -12.58
CA TYR A 754 37.96 -32.80 -11.33
C TYR A 754 36.78 -33.76 -11.09
N TRP A 755 36.24 -34.39 -12.14
CA TRP A 755 35.08 -35.30 -12.05
C TRP A 755 35.43 -36.76 -11.75
N LYS A 756 36.72 -37.13 -11.68
CA LYS A 756 37.15 -38.46 -11.20
C LYS A 756 37.60 -38.46 -9.73
N THR A 757 37.85 -37.29 -9.15
CA THR A 757 38.17 -37.17 -7.72
C THR A 757 36.91 -36.95 -6.88
N ASP A 758 36.89 -37.56 -5.69
CA ASP A 758 35.90 -37.34 -4.63
C ASP A 758 36.36 -36.25 -3.62
N CYS A 759 37.50 -35.60 -3.87
CA CYS A 759 38.04 -34.54 -3.02
C CYS A 759 37.32 -33.20 -3.19
N GLY A 760 37.25 -32.45 -2.09
CA GLY A 760 36.75 -31.08 -2.07
C GLY A 760 37.84 -30.03 -2.32
N ASN A 761 37.46 -28.76 -2.21
CA ASN A 761 38.35 -27.62 -2.37
C ASN A 761 38.27 -26.73 -1.13
N TYR A 762 39.25 -26.86 -0.22
CA TYR A 762 39.31 -26.15 1.06
C TYR A 762 39.06 -24.63 0.92
N ALA A 763 39.92 -23.91 0.18
CA ALA A 763 39.79 -22.46 0.00
C ALA A 763 38.55 -22.08 -0.83
N GLY A 764 38.21 -22.89 -1.84
CA GLY A 764 37.01 -22.70 -2.65
C GLY A 764 35.73 -22.77 -1.82
N ALA A 765 35.61 -23.75 -0.92
CA ALA A 765 34.47 -23.92 -0.02
C ALA A 765 34.37 -22.76 0.98
N LEU A 766 35.46 -22.39 1.65
CA LEU A 766 35.47 -21.26 2.58
C LEU A 766 34.98 -19.97 1.92
N MET A 767 35.54 -19.61 0.76
CA MET A 767 35.09 -18.43 0.02
C MET A 767 33.63 -18.55 -0.42
N TYR A 768 33.23 -19.69 -0.99
CA TYR A 768 31.89 -19.94 -1.54
C TYR A 768 30.80 -19.85 -0.47
N PHE A 769 30.91 -20.63 0.62
CA PHE A 769 29.85 -20.71 1.63
C PHE A 769 29.80 -19.44 2.49
N CYS A 770 30.93 -18.86 2.89
CA CYS A 770 30.92 -17.65 3.71
C CYS A 770 30.39 -16.43 2.94
N SER A 771 30.80 -16.23 1.68
CA SER A 771 30.29 -15.12 0.86
C SER A 771 28.81 -15.29 0.52
N PHE A 772 28.36 -16.49 0.16
CA PHE A 772 26.96 -16.78 -0.07
C PHE A 772 26.09 -16.47 1.16
N TYR A 773 26.54 -16.92 2.35
CA TYR A 773 25.80 -16.72 3.59
C TYR A 773 25.68 -15.24 3.97
N VAL A 774 26.78 -14.47 3.93
CA VAL A 774 26.73 -13.01 4.20
C VAL A 774 25.83 -12.28 3.19
N ILE A 775 26.01 -12.53 1.90
CA ILE A 775 25.27 -11.82 0.85
C ILE A 775 23.77 -12.10 0.93
N ILE A 776 23.35 -13.36 1.12
CA ILE A 776 21.92 -13.68 1.14
C ILE A 776 21.29 -13.48 2.52
N ALA A 777 21.86 -14.04 3.59
CA ALA A 777 21.21 -14.04 4.90
C ALA A 777 21.33 -12.71 5.64
N TYR A 778 22.50 -12.06 5.65
CA TYR A 778 22.72 -10.81 6.40
C TYR A 778 22.40 -9.55 5.60
N ILE A 779 22.35 -9.61 4.27
CA ILE A 779 22.13 -8.44 3.41
C ILE A 779 20.81 -8.56 2.63
N MET A 780 20.62 -9.54 1.75
CA MET A 780 19.43 -9.61 0.89
C MET A 780 18.12 -9.91 1.64
N LEU A 781 18.14 -10.83 2.61
CA LEU A 781 16.94 -11.19 3.38
C LEU A 781 16.39 -10.00 4.16
N ASN A 782 17.26 -9.10 4.63
CA ASN A 782 16.88 -7.89 5.36
C ASN A 782 16.16 -6.84 4.49
N LEU A 783 16.32 -6.88 3.16
CA LEU A 783 15.49 -6.08 2.25
C LEU A 783 14.03 -6.55 2.21
N LEU A 784 13.77 -7.86 2.39
CA LEU A 784 12.39 -8.35 2.52
C LEU A 784 11.76 -7.89 3.84
N VAL A 785 12.52 -7.86 4.93
CA VAL A 785 12.08 -7.30 6.22
C VAL A 785 11.71 -5.82 6.06
N ALA A 786 12.55 -5.03 5.39
CA ALA A 786 12.28 -3.61 5.12
C ALA A 786 10.98 -3.40 4.31
N ILE A 787 10.74 -4.20 3.26
CA ILE A 787 9.50 -4.17 2.47
C ILE A 787 8.29 -4.60 3.30
N ILE A 788 8.41 -5.62 4.16
CA ILE A 788 7.28 -6.07 5.00
C ILE A 788 6.90 -4.99 6.01
N VAL A 789 7.88 -4.32 6.65
CA VAL A 789 7.63 -3.19 7.57
C VAL A 789 6.96 -2.03 6.83
N GLU A 790 7.42 -1.69 5.63
CA GLU A 790 6.84 -0.63 4.78
C GLU A 790 5.39 -0.92 4.40
N ASN A 791 5.06 -2.16 4.02
CA ASN A 791 3.69 -2.50 3.64
C ASN A 791 2.79 -2.76 4.86
N PHE A 792 3.37 -3.13 6.01
CA PHE A 792 2.66 -3.17 7.27
C PHE A 792 2.14 -1.78 7.65
N SER A 793 2.97 -0.73 7.64
CA SER A 793 2.47 0.64 7.87
C SER A 793 1.46 1.08 6.79
N LEU A 794 1.67 0.69 5.53
CA LEU A 794 0.76 1.04 4.43
C LEU A 794 -0.66 0.45 4.55
N PHE A 795 -0.84 -0.80 4.99
CA PHE A 795 -2.18 -1.44 5.05
C PHE A 795 -2.71 -1.76 6.45
N TYR A 796 -1.85 -1.90 7.46
CA TYR A 796 -2.31 -2.08 8.84
C TYR A 796 -2.62 -0.72 9.46
N SER A 797 -3.83 -0.55 9.95
CA SER A 797 -4.25 0.64 10.70
C SER A 797 -4.82 0.21 12.02
N THR A 798 -4.20 0.69 13.09
CA THR A 798 -4.91 0.95 14.35
C THR A 798 -5.94 2.06 14.11
N GLU A 799 -6.94 2.17 14.96
CA GLU A 799 -7.76 3.38 15.04
C GLU A 799 -6.96 4.43 15.83
N GLU A 800 -6.72 5.59 15.22
CA GLU A 800 -6.06 6.73 15.87
C GLU A 800 -7.00 7.93 15.83
N ASP A 801 -7.05 8.75 16.88
CA ASP A 801 -8.01 9.87 16.97
C ASP A 801 -7.75 10.98 15.93
N GLN A 802 -6.49 11.12 15.51
CA GLN A 802 -6.01 12.23 14.67
C GLN A 802 -6.05 11.92 13.15
N LEU A 803 -6.47 10.71 12.76
CA LEU A 803 -6.48 10.23 11.38
C LEU A 803 -7.80 9.52 11.05
N LEU A 804 -8.13 9.45 9.76
CA LEU A 804 -9.37 8.84 9.27
C LEU A 804 -9.27 7.31 9.31
N SER A 805 -10.08 6.67 10.15
CA SER A 805 -10.05 5.22 10.40
C SER A 805 -10.54 4.39 9.20
N TYR A 806 -10.21 3.09 9.19
CA TYR A 806 -10.89 2.13 8.33
C TYR A 806 -12.41 2.13 8.56
N ASN A 807 -12.87 2.32 9.79
CA ASN A 807 -14.29 2.41 10.12
C ASN A 807 -14.93 3.71 9.59
N ASP A 808 -14.22 4.83 9.64
CA ASP A 808 -14.66 6.11 9.05
C ASP A 808 -14.81 6.00 7.53
N LEU A 809 -13.80 5.44 6.85
CA LEU A 809 -13.84 5.16 5.41
C LEU A 809 -15.00 4.19 5.07
N ARG A 810 -15.24 3.20 5.94
CA ARG A 810 -16.31 2.21 5.75
C ARG A 810 -17.69 2.85 5.89
N HIS A 811 -17.86 3.78 6.82
CA HIS A 811 -19.08 4.57 6.99
C HIS A 811 -19.30 5.51 5.81
N PHE A 812 -18.28 6.27 5.40
CA PHE A 812 -18.32 7.12 4.21
C PHE A 812 -18.73 6.35 2.95
N GLN A 813 -18.21 5.14 2.73
CA GLN A 813 -18.63 4.25 1.64
C GLN A 813 -20.13 3.88 1.69
N ILE A 814 -20.70 3.68 2.87
CA ILE A 814 -22.12 3.34 3.05
C ILE A 814 -22.99 4.58 2.77
N ILE A 815 -22.60 5.75 3.29
CA ILE A 815 -23.31 7.01 3.05
C ILE A 815 -23.21 7.44 1.58
N TRP A 816 -22.06 7.28 0.91
CA TRP A 816 -21.92 7.51 -0.53
C TRP A 816 -22.91 6.66 -1.35
N ASN A 817 -22.95 5.35 -1.07
CA ASN A 817 -23.87 4.41 -1.72
C ASN A 817 -25.36 4.73 -1.51
N MET A 818 -25.70 5.54 -0.51
CA MET A 818 -27.07 5.98 -0.19
C MET A 818 -27.39 7.36 -0.80
N VAL A 819 -26.47 7.92 -1.60
CA VAL A 819 -26.61 9.22 -2.29
C VAL A 819 -26.31 9.10 -3.80
N ASP A 820 -25.41 8.19 -4.19
CA ASP A 820 -25.12 7.76 -5.57
C ASP A 820 -26.03 6.59 -5.96
N ASP A 821 -27.31 6.91 -6.22
CA ASP A 821 -28.38 5.96 -6.55
C ASP A 821 -28.02 5.06 -7.75
N LYS A 822 -27.27 5.62 -8.71
CA LYS A 822 -26.91 4.98 -9.99
C LYS A 822 -25.60 4.20 -9.98
N ARG A 823 -24.68 4.49 -9.05
CA ARG A 823 -23.28 3.98 -9.01
C ARG A 823 -22.41 4.52 -10.14
N GLU A 824 -22.62 5.77 -10.53
CA GLU A 824 -21.77 6.43 -11.53
C GLU A 824 -20.38 6.78 -10.95
N GLY A 825 -20.19 6.73 -9.62
CA GLY A 825 -18.92 7.05 -8.95
C GLY A 825 -18.65 8.55 -8.84
N VAL A 826 -19.59 9.35 -9.34
CA VAL A 826 -19.67 10.81 -9.31
C VAL A 826 -21.02 11.23 -8.74
N ILE A 827 -21.07 12.38 -8.08
CA ILE A 827 -22.32 13.01 -7.64
C ILE A 827 -22.33 14.51 -8.00
N PRO A 828 -23.48 15.09 -8.35
CA PRO A 828 -23.59 16.51 -8.60
C PRO A 828 -23.42 17.32 -7.32
N THR A 829 -22.89 18.54 -7.44
CA THR A 829 -22.51 19.42 -6.32
C THR A 829 -23.65 19.70 -5.32
N PHE A 830 -24.92 19.60 -5.72
CA PHE A 830 -26.06 19.71 -4.80
C PHE A 830 -26.26 18.45 -3.92
N ARG A 831 -25.97 17.24 -4.42
CA ARG A 831 -26.04 15.99 -3.64
C ARG A 831 -24.94 15.93 -2.58
N VAL A 832 -23.79 16.57 -2.78
CA VAL A 832 -22.75 16.75 -1.74
C VAL A 832 -23.32 17.40 -0.47
N LYS A 833 -24.21 18.39 -0.64
CA LYS A 833 -24.85 19.12 0.47
C LYS A 833 -25.85 18.27 1.25
N PHE A 834 -26.32 17.17 0.65
CA PHE A 834 -27.12 16.14 1.31
C PHE A 834 -26.20 15.11 1.99
N LEU A 835 -25.18 14.60 1.29
CA LEU A 835 -24.18 13.66 1.83
C LEU A 835 -23.56 14.16 3.14
N LEU A 836 -23.12 15.43 3.18
CA LEU A 836 -22.50 16.02 4.38
C LEU A 836 -23.43 16.18 5.58
N ARG A 837 -24.76 16.10 5.39
CA ARG A 837 -25.75 16.05 6.49
C ARG A 837 -26.06 14.63 6.96
N LEU A 838 -25.64 13.65 6.19
CA LEU A 838 -25.96 12.23 6.33
C LEU A 838 -24.79 11.45 6.96
N LEU A 839 -23.60 12.05 7.00
CA LEU A 839 -22.47 11.61 7.82
C LEU A 839 -22.80 11.73 9.32
N ARG A 840 -22.36 10.73 10.10
CA ARG A 840 -22.63 10.60 11.54
C ARG A 840 -21.40 10.03 12.28
N GLY A 841 -21.38 10.15 13.60
CA GLY A 841 -20.26 9.69 14.44
C GLY A 841 -19.00 10.52 14.25
N ARG A 842 -17.82 9.89 14.16
CA ARG A 842 -16.52 10.58 13.99
C ARG A 842 -16.46 11.53 12.79
N LEU A 843 -17.26 11.32 11.73
CA LEU A 843 -17.35 12.18 10.53
C LEU A 843 -18.55 13.16 10.54
N GLU A 844 -19.26 13.31 11.66
CA GLU A 844 -20.47 14.14 11.73
C GLU A 844 -20.17 15.64 11.57
N VAL A 845 -21.04 16.37 10.86
CA VAL A 845 -20.97 17.83 10.74
C VAL A 845 -22.28 18.43 11.26
N ASP A 846 -22.35 18.59 12.58
CA ASP A 846 -23.47 19.19 13.30
C ASP A 846 -23.73 20.63 12.80
N LEU A 847 -24.92 20.90 12.26
CA LEU A 847 -25.26 22.19 11.67
C LEU A 847 -25.60 23.28 12.70
N ASP A 848 -25.76 22.91 13.97
CA ASP A 848 -26.03 23.85 15.06
C ASP A 848 -24.72 24.41 15.64
N LYS A 849 -23.63 23.62 15.61
CA LYS A 849 -22.28 24.03 16.05
C LYS A 849 -21.37 24.40 14.88
N ASP A 850 -21.22 23.51 13.90
CA ASP A 850 -20.21 23.54 12.83
C ASP A 850 -20.76 24.03 11.48
N LYS A 851 -21.75 24.93 11.54
CA LYS A 851 -22.40 25.57 10.38
C LYS A 851 -21.43 26.24 9.41
N LEU A 852 -20.28 26.71 9.90
CA LEU A 852 -19.23 27.31 9.08
C LEU A 852 -18.39 26.25 8.36
N LEU A 853 -18.02 25.16 9.03
CA LEU A 853 -17.35 24.00 8.43
C LEU A 853 -18.19 23.39 7.31
N PHE A 854 -19.48 23.20 7.56
CA PHE A 854 -20.45 22.74 6.55
C PHE A 854 -20.41 23.63 5.29
N LYS A 855 -20.46 24.96 5.45
CA LYS A 855 -20.33 25.91 4.32
C LYS A 855 -18.98 25.78 3.61
N HIS A 856 -17.87 25.72 4.35
CA HIS A 856 -16.52 25.61 3.77
C HIS A 856 -16.38 24.35 2.92
N MET A 857 -16.85 23.20 3.41
CA MET A 857 -16.82 21.92 2.69
C MET A 857 -17.74 21.92 1.46
N CYS A 858 -18.95 22.49 1.57
CA CYS A 858 -19.84 22.65 0.41
C CYS A 858 -19.22 23.54 -0.69
N TYR A 859 -18.58 24.66 -0.33
CA TYR A 859 -17.97 25.56 -1.29
C TYR A 859 -16.65 25.02 -1.86
N GLU A 860 -15.89 24.22 -1.11
CA GLU A 860 -14.70 23.51 -1.59
C GLU A 860 -15.04 22.60 -2.79
N MET A 861 -16.09 21.79 -2.65
CA MET A 861 -16.57 20.88 -3.70
C MET A 861 -17.25 21.61 -4.86
N GLU A 862 -17.99 22.70 -4.59
CA GLU A 862 -18.57 23.55 -5.65
C GLU A 862 -17.50 24.28 -6.47
N ARG A 863 -16.38 24.67 -5.84
CA ARG A 863 -15.26 25.36 -6.50
C ARG A 863 -14.39 24.42 -7.34
N LEU A 864 -14.14 23.18 -6.88
CA LEU A 864 -13.17 22.26 -7.47
C LEU A 864 -13.34 22.09 -8.99
N HIS A 865 -14.51 21.59 -9.42
CA HIS A 865 -14.86 21.42 -10.83
C HIS A 865 -15.76 22.55 -11.36
N ASN A 866 -15.66 23.74 -10.75
CA ASN A 866 -16.42 24.94 -11.12
C ASN A 866 -17.96 24.74 -11.21
N GLY A 867 -18.52 23.90 -10.34
CA GLY A 867 -19.95 23.53 -10.30
C GLY A 867 -20.30 22.20 -10.95
N GLY A 868 -19.41 21.61 -11.75
CA GLY A 868 -19.56 20.27 -12.34
C GLY A 868 -19.48 19.14 -11.31
N ASP A 869 -19.83 17.92 -11.73
CA ASP A 869 -19.92 16.75 -10.85
C ASP A 869 -18.60 16.40 -10.16
N VAL A 870 -18.68 15.95 -8.90
CA VAL A 870 -17.50 15.58 -8.09
C VAL A 870 -17.39 14.07 -7.93
N THR A 871 -16.16 13.56 -7.93
CA THR A 871 -15.89 12.12 -7.78
C THR A 871 -15.92 11.67 -6.32
N PHE A 872 -16.04 10.35 -6.11
CA PHE A 872 -15.81 9.71 -4.80
C PHE A 872 -14.49 10.15 -4.13
N HIS A 873 -13.43 10.29 -4.93
CA HIS A 873 -12.09 10.64 -4.44
C HIS A 873 -11.96 12.11 -4.05
N ASP A 874 -12.67 13.02 -4.71
CA ASP A 874 -12.66 14.46 -4.38
C ASP A 874 -13.23 14.70 -2.98
N VAL A 875 -14.41 14.13 -2.71
CA VAL A 875 -15.09 14.26 -1.40
C VAL A 875 -14.30 13.54 -0.30
N LEU A 876 -13.72 12.37 -0.60
CA LEU A 876 -12.90 11.62 0.35
C LEU A 876 -11.57 12.35 0.69
N SER A 877 -10.94 13.00 -0.30
CA SER A 877 -9.72 13.78 -0.10
C SER A 877 -10.00 15.05 0.69
N MET A 878 -11.13 15.73 0.44
CA MET A 878 -11.59 16.82 1.31
C MET A 878 -11.75 16.34 2.75
N LEU A 879 -12.41 15.20 2.99
CA LEU A 879 -12.61 14.66 4.34
C LEU A 879 -11.28 14.37 5.05
N SER A 880 -10.29 13.78 4.37
CA SER A 880 -8.98 13.51 4.97
C SER A 880 -8.20 14.78 5.30
N TYR A 881 -8.14 15.76 4.38
CA TYR A 881 -7.53 17.07 4.64
C TYR A 881 -8.21 17.80 5.79
N ARG A 882 -9.55 17.69 5.93
CA ARG A 882 -10.30 18.36 7.00
C ARG A 882 -10.16 17.66 8.35
N SER A 883 -9.93 16.34 8.40
CA SER A 883 -9.74 15.58 9.64
C SER A 883 -8.37 15.76 10.32
N VAL A 884 -7.29 16.06 9.60
CA VAL A 884 -5.91 16.13 10.15
C VAL A 884 -5.44 17.56 10.49
N ASP A 885 -4.50 17.74 11.44
CA ASP A 885 -3.77 19.02 11.53
C ASP A 885 -2.70 19.09 10.44
N ILE A 886 -3.08 19.77 9.36
CA ILE A 886 -2.24 20.03 8.19
C ILE A 886 -0.80 20.45 8.52
N ARG A 887 -0.55 21.20 9.60
CA ARG A 887 0.82 21.65 9.96
C ARG A 887 1.74 20.55 10.49
N LYS A 888 1.18 19.42 10.96
CA LYS A 888 1.95 18.24 11.38
C LYS A 888 2.09 17.23 10.24
N SER A 889 0.99 17.04 9.51
CA SER A 889 0.81 15.92 8.58
C SER A 889 1.31 16.20 7.16
N LEU A 890 1.27 17.44 6.67
CA LEU A 890 1.65 17.75 5.28
C LEU A 890 3.13 18.12 5.17
N GLN A 891 3.68 17.97 3.97
CA GLN A 891 4.98 18.51 3.59
C GLN A 891 4.86 20.02 3.32
N LEU A 892 5.96 20.79 3.31
CA LEU A 892 5.91 22.26 3.25
C LEU A 892 5.15 22.80 2.01
N GLU A 893 5.36 22.19 0.84
CA GLU A 893 4.71 22.56 -0.42
C GLU A 893 3.20 22.28 -0.40
N GLU A 894 2.81 21.05 -0.04
CA GLU A 894 1.41 20.64 0.11
C GLU A 894 0.69 21.44 1.20
N LEU A 895 1.37 21.76 2.31
CA LEU A 895 0.86 22.60 3.39
C LEU A 895 0.55 24.02 2.92
N LEU A 896 1.48 24.67 2.21
CA LEU A 896 1.28 26.03 1.71
C LEU A 896 0.16 26.08 0.64
N ALA A 897 0.12 25.09 -0.26
CA ALA A 897 -0.95 24.94 -1.23
C ALA A 897 -2.32 24.76 -0.55
N ARG A 898 -2.39 23.90 0.47
CA ARG A 898 -3.62 23.61 1.23
C ARG A 898 -4.07 24.77 2.11
N GLU A 899 -3.16 25.45 2.81
CA GLU A 899 -3.49 26.62 3.64
C GLU A 899 -4.01 27.78 2.77
N GLN A 900 -3.39 28.05 1.62
CA GLN A 900 -3.87 29.05 0.66
C GLN A 900 -5.25 28.68 0.07
N LEU A 901 -5.47 27.41 -0.27
CA LEU A 901 -6.76 26.93 -0.77
C LEU A 901 -7.87 27.09 0.28
N GLU A 902 -7.62 26.69 1.54
CA GLU A 902 -8.60 26.83 2.63
C GLU A 902 -8.88 28.27 3.02
N TYR A 903 -7.87 29.15 2.99
CA TYR A 903 -8.04 30.59 3.20
C TYR A 903 -8.91 31.22 2.11
N THR A 904 -8.65 30.91 0.84
CA THR A 904 -9.45 31.42 -0.30
C THR A 904 -10.92 30.98 -0.20
N ILE A 905 -11.17 29.76 0.28
CA ILE A 905 -12.52 29.22 0.52
C ILE A 905 -13.25 29.98 1.64
N GLU A 906 -12.57 30.25 2.75
CA GLU A 906 -13.12 31.03 3.87
C GLU A 906 -13.45 32.47 3.45
N GLU A 907 -12.57 33.12 2.69
CA GLU A 907 -12.76 34.48 2.18
C GLU A 907 -13.95 34.59 1.22
N GLU A 908 -14.10 33.68 0.26
CA GLU A 908 -15.26 33.67 -0.65
C GLU A 908 -16.57 33.29 0.06
N VAL A 909 -16.54 32.37 1.03
CA VAL A 909 -17.72 32.05 1.85
C VAL A 909 -18.14 33.24 2.73
N ALA A 910 -17.18 34.03 3.22
CA ALA A 910 -17.44 35.29 3.90
C ALA A 910 -18.05 36.33 2.94
N LYS A 911 -17.44 36.57 1.77
CA LYS A 911 -17.98 37.46 0.71
C LYS A 911 -19.39 37.06 0.29
N GLN A 912 -19.66 35.78 0.06
CA GLN A 912 -21.01 35.27 -0.23
C GLN A 912 -21.98 35.51 0.93
N THR A 913 -21.55 35.31 2.18
CA THR A 913 -22.39 35.56 3.36
C THR A 913 -22.73 37.04 3.51
N ILE A 914 -21.78 37.94 3.27
CA ILE A 914 -21.99 39.40 3.24
C ILE A 914 -22.94 39.79 2.09
N ARG A 915 -22.72 39.27 0.87
CA ARG A 915 -23.64 39.47 -0.28
C ARG A 915 -25.06 38.99 0.02
N MET A 916 -25.23 37.85 0.69
CA MET A 916 -26.55 37.35 1.13
C MET A 916 -27.18 38.23 2.21
N TRP A 917 -26.39 38.72 3.17
CA TRP A 917 -26.86 39.65 4.20
C TRP A 917 -27.32 40.98 3.57
N LEU A 918 -26.53 41.57 2.69
CA LEU A 918 -26.90 42.76 1.89
C LEU A 918 -28.19 42.52 1.11
N LYS A 919 -28.32 41.39 0.38
CA LYS A 919 -29.56 41.03 -0.33
C LYS A 919 -30.77 40.88 0.63
N LYS A 920 -30.59 40.32 1.83
CA LYS A 920 -31.65 40.24 2.86
C LYS A 920 -31.99 41.59 3.50
N CYS A 921 -31.04 42.51 3.62
CA CYS A 921 -31.27 43.87 4.09
C CYS A 921 -32.01 44.68 3.02
N LEU A 922 -31.55 44.66 1.76
CA LEU A 922 -32.23 45.28 0.62
C LEU A 922 -33.64 44.70 0.40
N LYS A 923 -33.86 43.39 0.54
CA LYS A 923 -35.20 42.79 0.47
C LYS A 923 -36.10 43.23 1.64
N ARG A 924 -35.56 43.42 2.85
CA ARG A 924 -36.32 43.99 3.99
C ARG A 924 -36.63 45.48 3.82
N ILE A 925 -35.71 46.26 3.24
CA ILE A 925 -35.96 47.67 2.90
C ILE A 925 -37.06 47.76 1.83
N ARG A 926 -36.96 47.01 0.73
CA ARG A 926 -38.03 46.94 -0.29
C ARG A 926 -39.35 46.46 0.29
N ALA A 927 -39.37 45.44 1.15
CA ALA A 927 -40.60 44.97 1.79
C ALA A 927 -41.25 46.06 2.68
N LYS A 928 -40.47 46.77 3.50
CA LYS A 928 -40.97 47.93 4.26
C LYS A 928 -41.49 49.03 3.35
N GLN A 929 -40.78 49.34 2.26
CA GLN A 929 -41.16 50.39 1.32
C GLN A 929 -42.42 50.03 0.52
N GLN A 930 -42.60 48.74 0.23
CA GLN A 930 -43.80 48.20 -0.41
C GLN A 930 -44.99 48.14 0.57
N GLN A 931 -44.75 47.93 1.87
CA GLN A 931 -45.77 48.15 2.92
C GLN A 931 -46.16 49.63 3.04
N SER A 932 -45.22 50.59 2.99
CA SER A 932 -45.58 52.02 2.99
C SER A 932 -46.35 52.44 1.72
N CYS A 933 -46.01 51.89 0.55
CA CYS A 933 -46.81 52.11 -0.66
C CYS A 933 -48.20 51.46 -0.55
N SER A 934 -48.31 50.28 0.07
CA SER A 934 -49.61 49.66 0.37
C SER A 934 -50.45 50.52 1.30
N ILE A 935 -49.86 51.09 2.36
CA ILE A 935 -50.56 51.98 3.31
C ILE A 935 -51.01 53.28 2.61
N ILE A 936 -50.15 53.88 1.78
CA ILE A 936 -50.52 55.08 0.98
C ILE A 936 -51.61 54.75 -0.05
N HIS A 937 -51.62 53.54 -0.61
CA HIS A 937 -52.71 53.09 -1.49
C HIS A 937 -54.01 52.87 -0.71
N SER A 938 -53.97 52.23 0.47
CA SER A 938 -55.12 52.08 1.35
C SER A 938 -55.70 53.43 1.79
N LEU A 939 -54.83 54.39 2.14
CA LEU A 939 -55.23 55.75 2.52
C LEU A 939 -55.82 56.54 1.35
N ARG A 940 -55.28 56.39 0.13
CA ARG A 940 -55.91 56.99 -1.06
C ARG A 940 -57.28 56.39 -1.35
N VAL A 941 -57.42 55.07 -1.24
CA VAL A 941 -58.71 54.39 -1.42
C VAL A 941 -59.71 54.84 -0.36
N SER A 942 -59.33 54.94 0.92
CA SER A 942 -60.25 55.46 1.95
C SER A 942 -60.61 56.94 1.71
N GLN A 943 -59.65 57.79 1.34
CA GLN A 943 -59.91 59.20 1.03
C GLN A 943 -60.87 59.36 -0.16
N GLN A 944 -60.71 58.53 -1.20
CA GLN A 944 -61.63 58.53 -2.35
C GLN A 944 -62.99 57.92 -2.01
N GLN A 945 -63.06 56.99 -1.06
CA GLN A 945 -64.30 56.36 -0.58
C GLN A 945 -65.07 57.22 0.44
N GLU A 946 -64.42 58.21 1.06
CA GLU A 946 -65.08 59.32 1.77
C GLU A 946 -65.53 60.41 0.79
N LEU A 947 -64.68 60.83 -0.14
CA LEU A 947 -65.01 61.88 -1.13
C LEU A 947 -66.22 61.51 -2.01
N SER A 948 -66.38 60.22 -2.34
CA SER A 948 -67.53 59.70 -3.10
C SER A 948 -68.82 59.53 -2.27
N ARG A 949 -68.76 59.62 -0.93
CA ARG A 949 -69.96 59.64 -0.06
C ARG A 949 -70.59 61.01 0.08
N PHE A 950 -69.87 62.09 -0.24
CA PHE A 950 -70.35 63.47 -0.09
C PHE A 950 -71.15 64.01 -1.27
N LEU A 951 -71.32 63.25 -2.36
CA LEU A 951 -71.73 63.81 -3.67
C LEU A 951 -73.01 63.25 -4.32
N ASN A 952 -73.72 62.26 -3.74
CA ASN A 952 -75.05 61.85 -4.22
C ASN A 952 -75.94 61.22 -3.12
N PRO A 953 -77.25 61.55 -3.06
CA PRO A 953 -78.25 60.88 -2.23
C PRO A 953 -78.85 59.62 -2.92
N PRO A 954 -79.64 58.78 -2.20
CA PRO A 954 -80.07 57.46 -2.71
C PRO A 954 -81.52 57.38 -3.23
N SER A 955 -81.73 56.50 -4.23
CA SER A 955 -83.00 55.89 -4.64
C SER A 955 -82.71 54.49 -5.20
N ILE A 956 -83.05 53.39 -4.52
CA ILE A 956 -84.34 52.67 -4.56
C ILE A 956 -84.55 51.87 -5.88
N GLU A 957 -84.41 50.54 -5.75
CA GLU A 957 -85.21 49.39 -6.32
C GLU A 957 -85.67 49.40 -7.81
N THR A 958 -85.76 48.30 -8.58
CA THR A 958 -85.96 46.87 -8.25
C THR A 958 -85.56 45.91 -9.43
N THR A 959 -85.54 44.58 -9.18
CA THR A 959 -85.74 43.42 -10.11
C THR A 959 -84.82 43.13 -11.34
N GLN A 960 -84.07 42.03 -11.20
CA GLN A 960 -83.85 40.83 -12.08
C GLN A 960 -84.65 40.63 -13.40
N PRO A 961 -84.28 39.69 -14.34
CA PRO A 961 -83.06 38.85 -14.51
C PRO A 961 -82.51 38.72 -15.98
N SER A 962 -81.53 37.80 -16.18
CA SER A 962 -81.16 37.02 -17.40
C SER A 962 -80.55 37.69 -18.67
N GLU A 963 -79.39 37.14 -19.09
CA GLU A 963 -79.04 36.54 -20.41
C GLU A 963 -79.68 37.12 -21.72
N ASP A 964 -78.97 37.30 -22.86
CA ASP A 964 -77.56 37.00 -23.24
C ASP A 964 -77.13 37.76 -24.54
N MET A 965 -75.90 37.49 -25.03
CA MET A 965 -75.43 37.55 -26.42
C MET A 965 -75.24 38.91 -27.13
N ASN A 966 -73.97 39.26 -27.38
CA ASN A 966 -73.35 39.54 -28.71
C ASN A 966 -71.94 40.14 -28.48
N ALA A 967 -70.85 39.73 -29.14
CA ALA A 967 -70.58 38.62 -30.07
C ALA A 967 -69.03 38.37 -30.09
N ILE A 968 -68.41 37.43 -30.82
CA ILE A 968 -68.88 36.51 -31.86
C ILE A 968 -68.03 35.21 -31.92
N ASN A 969 -68.54 34.24 -32.68
CA ASN A 969 -68.03 32.94 -33.11
C ASN A 969 -66.63 32.96 -33.80
N GLN A 970 -65.92 31.85 -34.13
CA GLN A 970 -66.12 30.38 -34.10
C GLN A 970 -64.69 29.73 -33.99
N ASP A 971 -64.38 28.42 -34.05
CA ASP A 971 -65.08 27.19 -34.43
C ASP A 971 -64.50 25.92 -33.70
N ASN A 972 -64.66 24.72 -34.26
CA ASN A 972 -64.61 23.42 -33.58
C ASN A 972 -63.36 22.54 -33.80
N SER A 973 -63.10 21.67 -32.80
CA SER A 973 -62.44 20.35 -32.85
C SER A 973 -60.94 20.27 -33.26
N ALA A 974 -60.07 19.46 -32.64
CA ALA A 974 -60.26 18.32 -31.73
C ALA A 974 -59.10 18.16 -30.70
N GLN A 975 -59.26 17.23 -29.75
CA GLN A 975 -58.25 16.76 -28.77
C GLN A 975 -57.49 15.51 -29.29
N PRO A 976 -56.37 15.03 -28.67
CA PRO A 976 -55.66 15.52 -27.46
C PRO A 976 -54.11 15.65 -27.60
N GLU A 977 -53.45 15.92 -26.44
CA GLU A 977 -52.05 15.62 -26.06
C GLU A 977 -50.85 16.53 -26.43
N THR A 978 -50.42 17.28 -25.40
CA THR A 978 -49.02 17.46 -24.92
C THR A 978 -48.02 18.42 -25.62
N SER A 979 -47.78 19.53 -24.89
CA SER A 979 -46.45 20.10 -24.57
C SER A 979 -45.52 20.62 -25.67
N SER A 980 -45.66 21.91 -26.01
CA SER A 980 -44.54 22.86 -25.93
C SER A 980 -45.04 24.28 -25.73
N GLN A 981 -44.30 25.11 -24.98
CA GLN A 981 -44.42 26.58 -25.06
C GLN A 981 -43.18 27.26 -24.46
N GLN A 982 -42.67 28.29 -25.15
CA GLN A 982 -41.61 29.17 -24.65
C GLN A 982 -42.17 30.59 -24.47
N GLN A 983 -41.56 31.29 -23.49
CA GLN A 983 -41.39 32.74 -23.34
C GLN A 983 -42.20 33.69 -24.24
N LEU A 984 -42.96 34.60 -23.59
CA LEU A 984 -43.23 35.92 -24.17
C LEU A 984 -41.92 36.73 -24.30
N LEU A 985 -41.83 37.50 -25.38
CA LEU A 985 -41.12 38.78 -25.45
C LEU A 985 -41.88 39.73 -26.39
N SER A 986 -41.59 41.02 -26.32
CA SER A 986 -42.38 42.11 -26.91
C SER A 986 -41.74 42.68 -28.22
N PRO A 987 -42.14 43.82 -28.81
CA PRO A 987 -42.52 43.85 -30.23
C PRO A 987 -41.43 44.42 -31.18
N THR A 988 -41.72 44.38 -32.48
CA THR A 988 -40.88 44.81 -33.62
C THR A 988 -41.03 46.30 -33.99
N LEU A 989 -40.01 46.90 -34.63
CA LEU A 989 -40.14 47.93 -35.69
C LEU A 989 -38.81 48.32 -36.39
N SER A 990 -38.92 49.01 -37.54
CA SER A 990 -37.92 49.72 -38.40
C SER A 990 -36.69 48.94 -38.90
N ASP A 991 -36.54 48.58 -40.19
CA ASP A 991 -36.41 49.37 -41.44
C ASP A 991 -34.95 49.76 -41.84
N ARG A 992 -34.68 49.87 -43.15
CA ARG A 992 -33.40 50.05 -43.89
C ARG A 992 -32.45 48.84 -43.82
N GLY A 993 -31.78 48.36 -44.88
CA GLY A 993 -31.55 48.87 -46.24
C GLY A 993 -30.20 49.59 -46.37
N GLY A 994 -29.26 49.25 -47.27
CA GLY A 994 -29.16 48.17 -48.29
C GLY A 994 -28.30 48.62 -49.48
N TYR A 995 -27.50 47.76 -50.14
CA TYR A 995 -26.81 48.09 -51.42
C TYR A 995 -26.37 46.86 -52.24
N ARG A 996 -26.07 47.08 -53.53
CA ARG A 996 -25.53 46.15 -54.55
C ARG A 996 -23.98 45.95 -54.38
N GLN A 997 -23.22 45.14 -55.15
CA GLN A 997 -23.39 44.62 -56.52
C GLN A 997 -22.56 43.33 -56.79
N ASP A 998 -22.58 42.85 -58.04
CA ASP A 998 -22.38 41.44 -58.48
C ASP A 998 -20.95 41.02 -58.92
N THR A 999 -20.87 39.78 -59.46
CA THR A 999 -19.78 39.09 -60.21
C THR A 999 -18.68 38.37 -59.39
N GLY A 1000 -18.25 37.13 -59.72
CA GLY A 1000 -18.71 36.22 -60.79
C GLY A 1000 -18.12 34.78 -60.73
N ASP A 1001 -18.66 33.89 -61.59
CA ASP A 1001 -18.19 32.57 -62.05
C ASP A 1001 -17.92 31.35 -61.12
N ALA A 1002 -18.96 30.50 -61.07
CA ALA A 1002 -19.02 29.12 -61.59
C ALA A 1002 -18.01 28.01 -61.16
N GLY A 1003 -18.53 26.91 -60.58
CA GLY A 1003 -17.72 25.72 -60.26
C GLY A 1003 -18.47 24.44 -59.80
N ARG A 1004 -19.24 23.80 -60.70
CA ARG A 1004 -19.78 22.40 -60.60
C ARG A 1004 -20.74 22.02 -59.45
N HIS A 1005 -22.03 22.24 -59.71
CA HIS A 1005 -23.17 21.32 -59.53
C HIS A 1005 -23.20 20.25 -58.41
N CYS A 1006 -24.20 20.38 -57.53
CA CYS A 1006 -25.24 19.35 -57.38
C CYS A 1006 -26.38 19.61 -58.38
N PRO A 1007 -27.21 18.61 -58.75
CA PRO A 1007 -28.58 18.49 -58.18
C PRO A 1007 -29.01 16.98 -58.05
N GLN A 1008 -30.25 16.53 -57.76
CA GLN A 1008 -31.61 17.13 -57.75
C GLN A 1008 -32.49 16.68 -56.54
N ARG A 1009 -33.61 17.40 -56.36
CA ARG A 1009 -34.84 16.99 -55.65
C ARG A 1009 -35.49 15.78 -56.39
N LYS A 1010 -36.45 14.99 -55.87
CA LYS A 1010 -37.82 15.36 -55.43
C LYS A 1010 -38.62 14.09 -55.02
N ILE A 1011 -39.57 14.21 -54.08
CA ILE A 1011 -40.88 13.49 -53.96
C ILE A 1011 -40.93 11.94 -53.91
N GLY A 1012 -41.73 11.40 -52.97
CA GLY A 1012 -42.28 10.03 -53.02
C GLY A 1012 -42.88 9.55 -51.68
N GLN A 1013 -44.21 9.39 -51.60
CA GLN A 1013 -44.88 8.66 -50.49
C GLN A 1013 -44.83 7.15 -50.77
N TRP A 1014 -44.96 6.29 -49.74
CA TRP A 1014 -45.74 5.03 -49.77
C TRP A 1014 -45.99 4.47 -48.36
N ARG A 1015 -46.80 3.41 -48.25
CA ARG A 1015 -47.23 2.74 -47.00
C ARG A 1015 -46.43 1.44 -46.75
N LEU A 1016 -46.73 0.77 -45.62
CA LEU A 1016 -46.46 -0.66 -45.34
C LEU A 1016 -46.94 -1.58 -46.49
N PRO A 1017 -46.51 -2.88 -46.58
CA PRO A 1017 -45.90 -3.71 -45.53
C PRO A 1017 -44.72 -4.63 -45.93
N SER A 1018 -44.27 -5.44 -44.96
CA SER A 1018 -43.63 -6.78 -45.12
C SER A 1018 -42.22 -6.86 -45.71
N ALA A 1019 -41.57 -8.02 -45.49
CA ALA A 1019 -40.16 -8.25 -45.79
C ALA A 1019 -39.95 -9.52 -46.65
N PRO A 1020 -38.90 -9.56 -47.49
CA PRO A 1020 -38.38 -10.80 -48.06
C PRO A 1020 -37.19 -11.36 -47.24
N LYS A 1021 -37.18 -12.67 -47.01
CA LYS A 1021 -35.94 -13.45 -46.85
C LYS A 1021 -35.40 -13.75 -48.27
N PRO A 1022 -34.10 -14.07 -48.45
CA PRO A 1022 -33.77 -15.51 -48.53
C PRO A 1022 -32.36 -15.96 -48.06
N ILE A 1023 -32.31 -17.21 -47.55
CA ILE A 1023 -31.33 -18.28 -47.85
C ILE A 1023 -29.85 -18.08 -47.41
N SER A 1024 -29.18 -18.97 -46.65
CA SER A 1024 -29.45 -20.28 -46.01
C SER A 1024 -29.50 -21.58 -46.84
N HIS A 1025 -28.37 -22.27 -46.97
CA HIS A 1025 -28.23 -23.73 -47.13
C HIS A 1025 -26.95 -24.21 -46.40
N SER A 1026 -26.81 -25.44 -45.89
CA SER A 1026 -27.65 -26.65 -46.01
C SER A 1026 -27.60 -27.53 -44.73
N VAL A 1027 -28.70 -28.26 -44.45
CA VAL A 1027 -28.77 -29.68 -44.00
C VAL A 1027 -30.15 -30.20 -44.46
N SER A 1028 -30.28 -31.50 -44.76
CA SER A 1028 -31.48 -32.15 -45.32
C SER A 1028 -32.28 -33.01 -44.31
N SER A 1029 -33.59 -33.15 -44.58
CA SER A 1029 -34.58 -34.21 -44.23
C SER A 1029 -34.18 -35.42 -43.34
N VAL A 1030 -35.05 -36.04 -42.54
CA VAL A 1030 -36.33 -36.74 -42.92
C VAL A 1030 -37.36 -36.79 -41.76
N ASN A 1031 -38.64 -37.02 -42.09
CA ASN A 1031 -39.80 -37.12 -41.18
C ASN A 1031 -39.86 -38.38 -40.30
N LEU A 1032 -40.64 -38.35 -39.20
CA LEU A 1032 -41.83 -39.21 -39.06
C LEU A 1032 -42.83 -38.74 -37.97
N ARG A 1033 -44.01 -39.35 -37.96
CA ARG A 1033 -45.23 -38.94 -37.21
C ARG A 1033 -45.24 -39.43 -35.76
N PHE A 1034 -45.98 -38.73 -34.89
CA PHE A 1034 -47.06 -39.33 -34.10
C PHE A 1034 -48.10 -38.25 -33.71
N GLY A 1035 -49.31 -38.67 -33.31
CA GLY A 1035 -50.37 -37.76 -32.85
C GLY A 1035 -51.30 -38.43 -31.84
N GLY A 1036 -51.92 -37.65 -30.96
CA GLY A 1036 -52.78 -38.18 -29.89
C GLY A 1036 -53.61 -37.13 -29.16
N ARG A 1037 -54.93 -37.36 -29.13
CA ARG A 1037 -55.94 -36.81 -28.19
C ARG A 1037 -55.68 -37.37 -26.76
N SER A 1038 -56.19 -36.86 -25.63
CA SER A 1038 -57.16 -35.78 -25.34
C SER A 1038 -57.28 -35.52 -23.81
N THR A 1039 -57.62 -34.27 -23.41
CA THR A 1039 -58.72 -33.81 -22.49
C THR A 1039 -59.20 -34.70 -21.29
N VAL A 1040 -59.73 -34.25 -20.13
CA VAL A 1040 -60.34 -32.95 -19.69
C VAL A 1040 -60.71 -32.93 -18.17
N LYS A 1041 -60.90 -31.72 -17.55
CA LYS A 1041 -61.65 -31.36 -16.28
C LYS A 1041 -61.24 -32.06 -14.95
N SER A 1042 -61.25 -31.49 -13.73
CA SER A 1042 -61.86 -30.33 -13.02
C SER A 1042 -63.15 -30.59 -12.21
N VAL A 1043 -63.10 -30.43 -10.88
CA VAL A 1043 -64.22 -30.31 -9.91
C VAL A 1043 -63.81 -29.39 -8.76
N ALA A 1044 -64.75 -28.73 -8.06
CA ALA A 1044 -64.54 -27.91 -6.86
C ALA A 1044 -65.75 -27.96 -5.91
N CYS A 1045 -65.59 -27.74 -4.58
CA CYS A 1045 -66.62 -27.16 -3.69
C CYS A 1045 -66.23 -26.92 -2.21
N LYS A 1046 -66.76 -25.81 -1.66
CA LYS A 1046 -67.37 -25.57 -0.31
C LYS A 1046 -66.57 -25.46 1.01
N MET A 1047 -66.82 -24.32 1.66
CA MET A 1047 -66.90 -23.98 3.11
C MET A 1047 -67.77 -24.95 3.97
N ASN A 1048 -67.88 -24.90 5.31
CA ASN A 1048 -67.46 -23.97 6.40
C ASN A 1048 -67.25 -24.79 7.74
N PRO A 1049 -67.20 -24.30 9.02
CA PRO A 1049 -67.56 -22.99 9.61
C PRO A 1049 -66.48 -22.34 10.51
N MET A 1050 -66.86 -21.83 11.70
CA MET A 1050 -66.15 -20.90 12.59
C MET A 1050 -66.03 -21.43 14.04
N SER A 1051 -65.19 -20.78 14.86
CA SER A 1051 -65.52 -20.38 16.24
C SER A 1051 -64.59 -19.26 16.73
N ASP A 1052 -65.11 -18.32 17.52
CA ASP A 1052 -64.51 -17.03 17.93
C ASP A 1052 -64.97 -16.70 19.37
N ALA A 1053 -64.43 -15.77 20.17
CA ALA A 1053 -63.42 -14.71 20.02
C ALA A 1053 -62.64 -14.57 21.37
N ALA A 1054 -61.79 -13.58 21.72
CA ALA A 1054 -61.36 -12.31 21.11
C ALA A 1054 -59.83 -12.11 21.36
N SER A 1055 -59.19 -11.02 21.83
CA SER A 1055 -59.57 -9.69 22.38
C SER A 1055 -58.41 -8.67 22.18
N CYS A 1056 -58.47 -7.48 22.80
CA CYS A 1056 -57.48 -6.39 22.64
C CYS A 1056 -56.86 -5.89 23.96
N GLY A 1057 -55.57 -5.48 23.94
CA GLY A 1057 -54.98 -4.56 24.93
C GLY A 1057 -53.70 -5.04 25.65
N SER A 1058 -52.68 -4.16 25.71
CA SER A 1058 -51.31 -4.40 26.24
C SER A 1058 -50.49 -5.43 25.41
N GLU A 1059 -49.15 -5.40 25.29
CA GLU A 1059 -48.11 -5.03 26.26
C GLU A 1059 -47.04 -4.02 25.77
N VAL A 1060 -47.44 -2.95 25.05
CA VAL A 1060 -46.52 -1.85 24.61
C VAL A 1060 -45.75 -1.19 25.79
N LYS A 1061 -46.12 -1.50 27.05
CA LYS A 1061 -45.54 -0.97 28.28
C LYS A 1061 -44.39 -1.80 28.90
N LYS A 1062 -44.05 -2.99 28.38
CA LYS A 1062 -42.95 -3.84 28.93
C LYS A 1062 -41.58 -3.66 28.23
N TRP A 1063 -41.52 -2.98 27.10
CA TRP A 1063 -40.24 -2.70 26.41
C TRP A 1063 -39.41 -1.59 27.09
N TRP A 1064 -40.08 -0.63 27.73
CA TRP A 1064 -39.46 0.57 28.33
C TRP A 1064 -38.73 0.35 29.66
N THR A 1065 -38.81 -0.84 30.26
CA THR A 1065 -38.34 -1.11 31.65
C THR A 1065 -37.23 -2.17 31.75
N ARG A 1066 -36.53 -2.48 30.65
CA ARG A 1066 -35.36 -3.39 30.62
C ARG A 1066 -34.09 -2.79 29.99
N GLN A 1067 -33.97 -1.46 30.03
CA GLN A 1067 -32.81 -0.68 29.54
C GLN A 1067 -32.20 0.23 30.62
N LEU A 1068 -32.40 -0.08 31.91
CA LEU A 1068 -31.99 0.76 33.05
C LEU A 1068 -31.35 -0.03 34.21
N THR A 1069 -30.73 -1.18 33.92
CA THR A 1069 -30.03 -2.00 34.92
C THR A 1069 -28.77 -2.63 34.34
N VAL A 1070 -27.67 -2.61 35.11
CA VAL A 1070 -26.34 -3.14 34.80
C VAL A 1070 -25.55 -2.34 33.76
N GLU A 1071 -24.98 -1.24 34.24
CA GLU A 1071 -23.61 -0.84 33.90
C GLU A 1071 -22.71 -1.24 35.11
N SER A 1072 -21.40 -0.99 35.04
CA SER A 1072 -20.35 -1.29 36.04
C SER A 1072 -19.95 -2.75 36.29
N ASP A 1073 -18.66 -2.87 36.67
CA ASP A 1073 -17.85 -4.03 37.08
C ASP A 1073 -17.62 -5.13 36.02
N GLU A 1074 -16.42 -5.70 35.88
CA GLU A 1074 -15.29 -5.78 36.83
C GLU A 1074 -13.92 -5.72 36.11
N SER A 1075 -12.85 -5.36 36.84
CA SER A 1075 -11.46 -5.46 36.34
C SER A 1075 -10.42 -5.61 37.46
N GLY A 1076 -9.83 -6.80 37.61
CA GLY A 1076 -8.70 -7.00 38.53
C GLY A 1076 -8.30 -8.47 38.77
N GLU A 1077 -6.98 -8.66 38.90
CA GLU A 1077 -6.26 -9.62 39.78
C GLU A 1077 -6.48 -11.14 39.67
N ASP A 1078 -5.44 -11.80 39.16
CA ASP A 1078 -4.61 -12.84 39.80
C ASP A 1078 -5.18 -14.07 40.55
N LEU A 1079 -4.54 -15.20 40.20
CA LEU A 1079 -4.16 -16.36 41.02
C LEU A 1079 -5.17 -17.50 41.36
N LEU A 1080 -4.60 -18.71 41.21
CA LEU A 1080 -4.85 -19.99 41.89
C LEU A 1080 -5.91 -20.99 41.39
N ASP A 1081 -5.42 -22.24 41.41
CA ASP A 1081 -6.02 -23.58 41.48
C ASP A 1081 -6.87 -24.20 40.33
N ILE A 1082 -6.43 -25.43 40.01
CA ILE A 1082 -6.95 -26.47 39.07
C ILE A 1082 -6.66 -26.23 37.57
#